data_AF-A0A1G0JZL3-F1
#
_entry.id   AF-A0A1G0JZL3-F1
#
_cell.length_a   1.000
_cell.length_b   1.000
_cell.length_c   1.000
_cell.angle_alpha   90.00
_cell.angle_beta   90.00
_cell.angle_gamma   90.00
#
_symmetry.space_group_name_H-M   'P 1'
#
loop_
_entity.id
_entity.type
_entity.pdbx_description
1 polymer ?
#
loop_
_entity_poly.entity_id
_entity_poly.type
_entity_poly.pdbx_seq_one_letter_code
_entity_poly.pdbx_strand_id
1 'polypeptide(L)'
;MGVKIGIDVGGTFTDFLVAWEERAPEIYKVLSTPADPSIGVLEGLSRIAASQQPALAVQEFISGIDTIVHGTTVTTNATLTRKGAKSALLTTAGVRDALEMRRGVREEQYNNRFTNVTPLVPRYLRAGVGGRMDRDGRELGPLCPEDVERALALFKQEGVESISICFINAFANPAHEEQAAAAVRASMPDAYLTVSTALLPSIRFYDRLSTTALNSYVGPILSRYLDQLTERLRGIGFRGTLLIMQSNGGVMAPEVARDKAALTLLSGPAGGPGAGQVYARAHKKDDCIVIDMGGTSFEASLVAGTPMLVNDGSIDRHRIALPMLGIHTIGAGGGSLGWIDEGGLLRMGPQSAGADPGPACYGRGGTLPACTDANLVLGYLDPDFFAGGAMPLDTQRARGAIEQHIATRLGMTIEEAAAGMYRVVCNNMAQGIREVSIKRGFDPREFPLIVAGGAGPIHSGLICEELEIPFQIVPRESSILCAVGMLMGDLVHDFVRTFVSRLNGVDWPVLERIIGRMTEQGRDVLQRELIPAQRQTFQVKFDCRYLKQYHEVSFTVPPAAIDSRNTGAIAQAFHAEHNRLYGYSLEELQVPVEIINVRVQAIGRTEKPVFSEQPRAGTDPAPAFKGERQVYLPGVREFRRVPIYDGHRLGHGNQVPGPAVIEEATTAIFVSESFDCVVDALGSFALYHKGRADLVAGLVEGQRS
;
A
#
# COMPACT_ATOMS: atom_id res chain seq x y z
N MET A 1 25.22 18.59 -4.38
CA MET A 1 24.04 18.29 -5.22
C MET A 1 23.50 16.98 -4.70
N GLY A 2 22.43 17.05 -3.93
CA GLY A 2 21.82 15.86 -3.35
C GLY A 2 20.79 15.26 -4.29
N VAL A 3 20.98 14.01 -4.72
CA VAL A 3 19.97 13.27 -5.48
C VAL A 3 19.22 12.33 -4.55
N LYS A 4 17.89 12.34 -4.63
CA LYS A 4 17.03 11.39 -3.90
C LYS A 4 16.26 10.53 -4.89
N ILE A 5 16.26 9.22 -4.67
CA ILE A 5 15.61 8.28 -5.59
C ILE A 5 14.57 7.44 -4.86
N GLY A 6 13.33 7.51 -5.31
CA GLY A 6 12.27 6.57 -4.93
C GLY A 6 12.25 5.42 -5.91
N ILE A 7 12.24 4.17 -5.43
CA ILE A 7 12.29 2.97 -6.27
C ILE A 7 11.19 2.00 -5.84
N ASP A 8 10.22 1.75 -6.71
CA ASP A 8 9.20 0.73 -6.51
C ASP A 8 9.47 -0.50 -7.38
N VAL A 9 9.76 -1.63 -6.73
CA VAL A 9 9.95 -2.91 -7.41
C VAL A 9 8.62 -3.67 -7.47
N GLY A 10 7.93 -3.49 -8.59
CA GLY A 10 6.73 -4.23 -8.95
C GLY A 10 7.00 -5.58 -9.62
N GLY A 11 5.93 -6.31 -9.93
CA GLY A 11 6.02 -7.61 -10.60
C GLY A 11 6.42 -7.53 -12.09
N THR A 12 6.03 -6.46 -12.78
CA THR A 12 6.29 -6.27 -14.22
C THR A 12 7.41 -5.25 -14.48
N PHE A 13 7.41 -4.15 -13.73
CA PHE A 13 8.36 -3.07 -13.90
C PHE A 13 8.94 -2.63 -12.56
N THR A 14 10.15 -2.11 -12.61
CA THR A 14 10.76 -1.31 -11.55
C THR A 14 10.66 0.16 -11.94
N ASP A 15 10.01 0.92 -11.09
CA ASP A 15 9.70 2.34 -11.29
C ASP A 15 10.64 3.20 -10.46
N PHE A 16 11.17 4.26 -11.07
CA PHE A 16 12.11 5.18 -10.44
C PHE A 16 11.61 6.62 -10.55
N LEU A 17 11.59 7.31 -9.42
CA LEU A 17 11.52 8.76 -9.36
C LEU A 17 12.88 9.29 -8.96
N VAL A 18 13.52 10.08 -9.82
CA VAL A 18 14.77 10.77 -9.52
C VAL A 18 14.46 12.22 -9.19
N ALA A 19 14.53 12.57 -7.92
CA ALA A 19 14.30 13.92 -7.42
C ALA A 19 15.63 14.66 -7.24
N TRP A 20 15.66 15.87 -7.78
CA TRP A 20 16.80 16.77 -7.76
C TRP A 20 16.45 18.03 -6.97
N GLU A 21 17.46 18.72 -6.46
CA GLU A 21 17.25 19.93 -5.65
C GLU A 21 16.80 21.14 -6.48
N GLU A 22 17.28 21.29 -7.73
CA GLU A 22 17.06 22.48 -8.57
C GLU A 22 16.41 22.17 -9.94
N ARG A 23 15.93 20.95 -10.17
CA ARG A 23 15.26 20.58 -11.43
C ARG A 23 14.04 19.71 -11.19
N ALA A 24 13.15 19.68 -12.18
CA ALA A 24 11.96 18.82 -12.17
C ALA A 24 12.35 17.34 -11.94
N PRO A 25 11.52 16.57 -11.24
CA PRO A 25 11.77 15.15 -11.06
C PRO A 25 11.74 14.42 -12.41
N GLU A 26 12.50 13.33 -12.50
CA GLU A 26 12.53 12.48 -13.69
C GLU A 26 11.97 11.09 -13.40
N ILE A 27 11.20 10.59 -14.37
CA ILE A 27 10.54 9.29 -14.31
C ILE A 27 11.34 8.31 -15.17
N TYR A 28 11.70 7.16 -14.59
CA TYR A 28 12.29 6.06 -15.34
C TYR A 28 11.59 4.75 -15.02
N LYS A 29 11.49 3.88 -16.04
CA LYS A 29 10.84 2.57 -15.94
C LYS A 29 11.69 1.53 -16.65
N VAL A 30 11.96 0.43 -15.96
CA VAL A 30 12.67 -0.73 -16.53
C VAL A 30 11.91 -2.00 -16.23
N LEU A 31 12.16 -3.05 -17.00
CA LEU A 31 11.56 -4.36 -16.74
C LEU A 31 12.08 -4.93 -15.41
N SER A 32 11.18 -5.46 -14.61
CA SER A 32 11.56 -6.20 -13.39
C SER A 32 12.32 -7.46 -13.78
N THR A 33 13.22 -7.90 -12.90
CA THR A 33 13.91 -9.19 -13.02
C THR A 33 13.43 -10.10 -11.88
N PRO A 34 12.36 -10.90 -12.06
CA PRO A 34 11.71 -11.61 -10.94
C PRO A 34 12.62 -12.59 -10.19
N ALA A 35 13.63 -13.16 -10.87
CA ALA A 35 14.58 -14.08 -10.27
C ALA A 35 15.54 -13.37 -9.29
N ASP A 36 15.92 -12.13 -9.57
CA ASP A 36 16.73 -11.27 -8.71
C ASP A 36 16.38 -9.80 -9.01
N PRO A 37 15.46 -9.20 -8.23
CA PRO A 37 15.02 -7.84 -8.51
C PRO A 37 16.10 -6.78 -8.29
N SER A 38 17.19 -7.12 -7.59
CA SER A 38 18.33 -6.18 -7.40
C SER A 38 19.05 -5.89 -8.71
N ILE A 39 19.01 -6.81 -9.68
CA ILE A 39 19.53 -6.60 -11.04
C ILE A 39 18.75 -5.52 -11.75
N GLY A 40 17.41 -5.56 -11.69
CA GLY A 40 16.54 -4.55 -12.28
C GLY A 40 16.78 -3.15 -11.68
N VAL A 41 17.04 -3.07 -10.38
CA VAL A 41 17.41 -1.82 -9.71
C VAL A 41 18.70 -1.23 -10.29
N LEU A 42 19.75 -2.05 -10.41
CA LEU A 42 21.06 -1.63 -10.93
C LEU A 42 21.02 -1.24 -12.41
N GLU A 43 20.29 -1.99 -13.22
CA GLU A 43 20.07 -1.68 -14.63
C GLU A 43 19.36 -0.32 -14.77
N GLY A 44 18.34 -0.07 -13.96
CA GLY A 44 17.66 1.23 -13.93
C GLY A 44 18.61 2.38 -13.57
N LEU A 45 19.39 2.24 -12.49
CA LEU A 45 20.40 3.24 -12.10
C LEU A 45 21.45 3.48 -13.21
N SER A 46 21.84 2.42 -13.92
CA SER A 46 22.79 2.52 -15.03
C SER A 46 22.20 3.27 -16.22
N ARG A 47 20.93 3.02 -16.56
CA ARG A 47 20.22 3.76 -17.62
C ARG A 47 19.99 5.21 -17.26
N ILE A 48 19.66 5.50 -16.00
CA ILE A 48 19.51 6.88 -15.50
C ILE A 48 20.83 7.63 -15.63
N ALA A 49 21.96 7.02 -15.28
CA ALA A 49 23.27 7.65 -15.45
C ALA A 49 23.58 7.95 -16.93
N ALA A 50 23.27 7.00 -17.82
CA ALA A 50 23.49 7.13 -19.25
C ALA A 50 22.57 8.16 -19.94
N SER A 51 21.37 8.42 -19.40
CA SER A 51 20.43 9.41 -19.94
C SER A 51 20.75 10.85 -19.53
N GLN A 52 21.67 11.05 -18.58
CA GLN A 52 22.10 12.39 -18.18
C GLN A 52 22.77 13.13 -19.34
N GLN A 53 22.77 14.47 -19.27
CA GLN A 53 23.39 15.32 -20.28
C GLN A 53 24.40 16.28 -19.61
N PRO A 54 25.72 16.04 -19.76
CA PRO A 54 26.36 14.90 -20.43
C PRO A 54 26.12 13.57 -19.69
N ALA A 55 26.26 12.45 -20.42
CA ALA A 55 26.11 11.12 -19.83
C ALA A 55 27.14 10.91 -18.72
N LEU A 56 26.68 10.42 -17.57
CA LEU A 56 27.53 10.17 -16.42
C LEU A 56 27.95 8.71 -16.38
N ALA A 57 29.16 8.45 -15.89
CA ALA A 57 29.52 7.10 -15.46
C ALA A 57 28.61 6.69 -14.29
N VAL A 58 28.22 5.42 -14.23
CA VAL A 58 27.31 4.94 -13.17
C VAL A 58 27.87 5.26 -11.78
N GLN A 59 29.17 5.06 -11.56
CA GLN A 59 29.82 5.36 -10.28
C GLN A 59 29.78 6.85 -9.93
N GLU A 60 29.90 7.73 -10.92
CA GLU A 60 29.81 9.18 -10.73
C GLU A 60 28.39 9.57 -10.32
N PHE A 61 27.38 9.10 -11.06
CA PHE A 61 25.98 9.34 -10.73
C PHE A 61 25.62 8.82 -9.33
N ILE A 62 25.98 7.56 -9.04
CA ILE A 62 25.71 6.91 -7.75
C ILE A 62 26.33 7.67 -6.57
N SER A 63 27.52 8.25 -6.77
CA SER A 63 28.21 8.99 -5.71
C SER A 63 27.50 10.30 -5.32
N GLY A 64 26.67 10.84 -6.21
CA GLY A 64 25.81 12.01 -5.95
C GLY A 64 24.45 11.69 -5.34
N ILE A 65 24.14 10.41 -5.09
CA ILE A 65 22.87 10.01 -4.48
C ILE A 65 22.98 10.04 -2.96
N ASP A 66 22.19 10.92 -2.34
CA ASP A 66 22.11 11.06 -0.89
C ASP A 66 21.20 10.01 -0.27
N THR A 67 20.07 9.71 -0.92
CA THR A 67 19.05 8.83 -0.36
C THR A 67 18.38 8.00 -1.44
N ILE A 68 18.24 6.70 -1.16
CA ILE A 68 17.39 5.78 -1.90
C ILE A 68 16.29 5.32 -0.96
N VAL A 69 15.03 5.53 -1.31
CA VAL A 69 13.91 4.88 -0.65
C VAL A 69 13.37 3.79 -1.55
N HIS A 70 13.31 2.58 -1.01
CA HIS A 70 13.09 1.36 -1.77
C HIS A 70 11.86 0.63 -1.26
N GLY A 71 10.82 0.55 -2.08
CA GLY A 71 9.67 -0.32 -1.90
C GLY A 71 9.82 -1.61 -2.72
N THR A 72 9.32 -2.71 -2.16
CA THR A 72 9.47 -4.02 -2.78
C THR A 72 8.27 -4.90 -2.56
N THR A 73 7.90 -5.65 -3.60
CA THR A 73 6.84 -6.65 -3.55
C THR A 73 7.35 -8.06 -3.23
N VAL A 74 8.65 -8.24 -2.95
CA VAL A 74 9.28 -9.56 -2.76
C VAL A 74 8.60 -10.39 -1.65
N THR A 75 8.34 -9.80 -0.47
CA THR A 75 7.68 -10.51 0.64
C THR A 75 6.21 -10.80 0.35
N THR A 76 5.53 -9.84 -0.29
CA THR A 76 4.14 -9.97 -0.73
C THR A 76 3.99 -11.13 -1.72
N ASN A 77 4.84 -11.17 -2.75
CA ASN A 77 4.87 -12.20 -3.78
C ASN A 77 5.25 -13.57 -3.20
N ALA A 78 6.23 -13.64 -2.30
CA ALA A 78 6.59 -14.89 -1.62
C ALA A 78 5.41 -15.47 -0.84
N THR A 79 4.60 -14.61 -0.21
CA THR A 79 3.40 -15.03 0.52
C THR A 79 2.32 -15.54 -0.43
N LEU A 80 1.97 -14.75 -1.46
CA LEU A 80 0.93 -15.08 -2.44
C LEU A 80 1.25 -16.36 -3.23
N THR A 81 2.53 -16.55 -3.60
CA THR A 81 2.98 -17.72 -4.37
C THR A 81 3.36 -18.92 -3.51
N ARG A 82 3.29 -18.79 -2.17
CA ARG A 82 3.69 -19.82 -1.21
C ARG A 82 5.14 -20.29 -1.39
N LYS A 83 6.03 -19.35 -1.70
CA LYS A 83 7.47 -19.54 -1.89
C LYS A 83 8.31 -18.88 -0.78
N GLY A 84 7.81 -18.87 0.45
CA GLY A 84 8.58 -18.47 1.63
C GLY A 84 9.45 -19.59 2.19
N ALA A 85 10.12 -19.28 3.30
CA ALA A 85 11.07 -20.17 3.95
C ALA A 85 10.40 -21.38 4.62
N LYS A 86 11.10 -22.53 4.67
CA LYS A 86 10.62 -23.70 5.44
C LYS A 86 10.65 -23.34 6.93
N SER A 87 9.48 -23.01 7.47
CA SER A 87 9.32 -22.42 8.81
C SER A 87 8.85 -23.45 9.84
N ALA A 88 9.26 -23.27 11.09
CA ALA A 88 8.76 -24.01 12.25
C ALA A 88 8.20 -23.09 13.34
N LEU A 89 7.39 -23.66 14.24
CA LEU A 89 6.72 -22.93 15.33
C LEU A 89 6.91 -23.64 16.66
N LEU A 90 7.43 -22.90 17.64
CA LEU A 90 7.35 -23.21 19.06
C LEU A 90 6.17 -22.46 19.67
N THR A 91 5.30 -23.20 20.35
CA THR A 91 4.18 -22.62 21.10
C THR A 91 4.00 -23.31 22.46
N THR A 92 3.10 -22.81 23.30
CA THR A 92 2.80 -23.47 24.56
C THR A 92 2.17 -24.84 24.30
N ALA A 93 2.49 -25.83 25.13
CA ALA A 93 1.88 -27.16 25.05
C ALA A 93 0.34 -27.08 25.01
N GLY A 94 -0.25 -27.87 24.11
CA GLY A 94 -1.71 -27.97 23.93
C GLY A 94 -2.34 -26.96 22.97
N VAL A 95 -1.60 -25.97 22.45
CA VAL A 95 -2.20 -24.91 21.59
C VAL A 95 -1.54 -24.75 20.21
N ARG A 96 -0.71 -25.71 19.79
CA ARG A 96 -0.02 -25.68 18.48
C ARG A 96 -0.94 -25.64 17.27
N ASP A 97 -2.16 -26.14 17.43
CA ASP A 97 -3.16 -26.21 16.36
C ASP A 97 -3.96 -24.90 16.24
N ALA A 98 -3.72 -23.91 17.11
CA ALA A 98 -4.33 -22.58 17.01
C ALA A 98 -4.01 -21.85 15.69
N LEU A 99 -2.83 -22.11 15.10
CA LEU A 99 -2.47 -21.54 13.80
C LEU A 99 -3.43 -22.03 12.68
N GLU A 100 -3.88 -23.27 12.78
CA GLU A 100 -4.79 -23.91 11.81
C GLU A 100 -6.26 -23.69 12.12
N MET A 101 -6.63 -23.74 13.41
CA MET A 101 -7.99 -23.44 13.88
C MET A 101 -8.37 -21.97 13.72
N ARG A 102 -7.37 -21.09 13.69
CA ARG A 102 -7.51 -19.63 13.61
C ARG A 102 -8.36 -19.10 14.77
N ARG A 103 -9.43 -18.38 14.44
CA ARG A 103 -10.43 -17.88 15.38
C ARG A 103 -11.75 -18.67 15.33
N GLY A 104 -11.83 -19.73 14.52
CA GLY A 104 -13.09 -20.44 14.24
C GLY A 104 -14.10 -19.67 13.38
N VAL A 105 -13.72 -18.49 12.86
CA VAL A 105 -14.57 -17.65 12.01
C VAL A 105 -14.41 -18.08 10.54
N ARG A 106 -15.53 -18.36 9.86
CA ARG A 106 -15.55 -18.60 8.40
C ARG A 106 -15.56 -17.27 7.65
N GLU A 107 -14.68 -17.13 6.67
CA GLU A 107 -14.61 -15.94 5.81
C GLU A 107 -15.84 -15.85 4.92
N GLU A 108 -16.24 -16.96 4.29
CA GLU A 108 -17.52 -17.07 3.59
C GLU A 108 -18.53 -17.83 4.46
N GLN A 109 -19.31 -17.09 5.24
CA GLN A 109 -20.21 -17.65 6.26
C GLN A 109 -21.28 -18.60 5.66
N TYR A 110 -21.72 -18.35 4.43
CA TYR A 110 -22.77 -19.12 3.75
C TYR A 110 -22.22 -20.21 2.80
N ASN A 111 -20.92 -20.24 2.53
CA ASN A 111 -20.31 -21.24 1.66
C ASN A 111 -19.80 -22.42 2.48
N ASN A 112 -20.62 -23.45 2.63
CA ASN A 112 -20.26 -24.67 3.38
C ASN A 112 -19.14 -25.50 2.75
N ARG A 113 -18.76 -25.21 1.48
CA ARG A 113 -17.64 -25.86 0.77
C ARG A 113 -16.35 -25.06 0.86
N PHE A 114 -16.38 -23.90 1.52
CA PHE A 114 -15.22 -23.02 1.62
C PHE A 114 -14.15 -23.64 2.51
N THR A 115 -12.98 -23.92 1.92
CA THR A 115 -11.87 -24.56 2.62
C THR A 115 -11.08 -23.53 3.42
N ASN A 116 -10.58 -23.94 4.59
CA ASN A 116 -9.69 -23.11 5.38
C ASN A 116 -8.36 -22.88 4.67
N VAL A 117 -7.74 -21.73 4.95
CA VAL A 117 -6.40 -21.43 4.46
C VAL A 117 -5.39 -22.44 5.01
N THR A 118 -4.53 -22.97 4.14
CA THR A 118 -3.42 -23.83 4.56
C THR A 118 -2.43 -23.02 5.40
N PRO A 119 -2.12 -23.43 6.65
CA PRO A 119 -1.15 -22.75 7.50
C PRO A 119 0.24 -22.65 6.88
N LEU A 120 0.95 -21.54 7.13
CA LEU A 120 2.33 -21.34 6.67
C LEU A 120 3.34 -22.31 7.30
N VAL A 121 3.04 -22.78 8.52
CA VAL A 121 3.81 -23.79 9.22
C VAL A 121 3.02 -25.11 9.23
N PRO A 122 3.52 -26.16 8.55
CA PRO A 122 2.84 -27.44 8.53
C PRO A 122 2.84 -28.08 9.91
N ARG A 123 1.81 -28.87 10.21
CA ARG A 123 1.55 -29.36 11.57
C ARG A 123 2.71 -30.10 12.23
N TYR A 124 3.47 -30.88 11.47
CA TYR A 124 4.61 -31.64 12.01
C TYR A 124 5.79 -30.73 12.44
N LEU A 125 5.86 -29.49 11.95
CA LEU A 125 6.82 -28.46 12.36
C LEU A 125 6.26 -27.50 13.42
N ARG A 126 5.12 -27.83 14.04
CA ARG A 126 4.54 -27.09 15.17
C ARG A 126 4.75 -27.89 16.45
N ALA A 127 5.66 -27.44 17.30
CA ALA A 127 5.96 -28.08 18.58
C ALA A 127 5.34 -27.31 19.75
N GLY A 128 4.74 -28.05 20.67
CA GLY A 128 4.27 -27.53 21.95
C GLY A 128 5.36 -27.73 23.00
N VAL A 129 5.65 -26.68 23.76
CA VAL A 129 6.65 -26.66 24.83
C VAL A 129 5.95 -26.54 26.17
N GLY A 130 6.30 -27.40 27.12
CA GLY A 130 5.84 -27.34 28.51
C GLY A 130 6.20 -26.01 29.18
N GLY A 131 5.38 -25.62 30.16
CA GLY A 131 5.44 -24.32 30.83
C GLY A 131 4.18 -23.48 30.59
N ARG A 132 3.88 -22.56 31.52
CA ARG A 132 2.67 -21.73 31.42
C ARG A 132 2.82 -20.43 32.20
N MET A 133 2.39 -19.33 31.58
CA MET A 133 2.12 -18.05 32.24
C MET A 133 0.61 -17.81 32.36
N ASP A 134 0.17 -17.27 33.50
CA ASP A 134 -1.20 -16.76 33.65
C ASP A 134 -1.39 -15.41 32.93
N ARG A 135 -2.62 -14.87 32.97
CA ARG A 135 -2.96 -13.61 32.31
C ARG A 135 -2.26 -12.38 32.89
N ASP A 136 -1.79 -12.47 34.14
CA ASP A 136 -1.10 -11.40 34.86
C ASP A 136 0.44 -11.57 34.77
N GLY A 137 0.92 -12.54 33.97
CA GLY A 137 2.35 -12.80 33.75
C GLY A 137 3.01 -13.65 34.84
N ARG A 138 2.24 -14.23 35.76
CA ARG A 138 2.78 -15.12 36.80
C ARG A 138 3.06 -16.50 36.21
N GLU A 139 4.22 -17.04 36.54
CA GLU A 139 4.62 -18.37 36.13
C GLU A 139 3.82 -19.43 36.90
N LEU A 140 3.04 -20.24 36.19
CA LEU A 140 2.30 -21.38 36.74
C LEU A 140 3.09 -22.69 36.66
N GLY A 141 4.06 -22.74 35.74
CA GLY A 141 5.00 -23.86 35.61
C GLY A 141 6.17 -23.45 34.71
N PRO A 142 7.38 -23.94 34.99
CA PRO A 142 8.58 -23.54 34.27
C PRO A 142 8.57 -24.02 32.82
N LEU A 143 9.28 -23.31 31.95
CA LEU A 143 9.58 -23.78 30.60
C LEU A 143 10.27 -25.14 30.69
N CYS A 144 9.85 -26.12 29.87
CA CYS A 144 10.50 -27.43 29.78
C CYS A 144 11.63 -27.37 28.73
N PRO A 145 12.92 -27.40 29.13
CA PRO A 145 14.03 -27.32 28.18
C PRO A 145 14.09 -28.53 27.25
N GLU A 146 13.74 -29.72 27.74
CA GLU A 146 13.78 -30.97 26.98
C GLU A 146 12.80 -30.94 25.79
N ASP A 147 11.65 -30.29 25.97
CA ASP A 147 10.68 -30.07 24.89
C ASP A 147 11.25 -29.15 23.80
N VAL A 148 11.98 -28.11 24.19
CA VAL A 148 12.64 -27.20 23.25
C VAL A 148 13.74 -27.93 22.49
N GLU A 149 14.62 -28.66 23.20
CA GLU A 149 15.71 -29.43 22.59
C GLU A 149 15.20 -30.46 21.59
N ARG A 150 14.15 -31.21 21.95
CA ARG A 150 13.50 -32.18 21.06
C ARG A 150 12.90 -31.53 19.82
N ALA A 151 12.26 -30.37 19.97
CA ALA A 151 11.73 -29.62 18.84
C ALA A 151 12.86 -29.15 17.91
N LEU A 152 13.95 -28.61 18.48
CA LEU A 152 15.11 -28.15 17.71
C LEU A 152 15.82 -29.30 16.98
N ALA A 153 15.92 -30.49 17.58
CA ALA A 153 16.46 -31.67 16.93
C ALA A 153 15.64 -32.05 15.68
N LEU A 154 14.31 -32.05 15.79
CA LEU A 154 13.41 -32.27 14.66
C LEU A 154 13.57 -31.19 13.58
N PHE A 155 13.61 -29.92 13.98
CA PHE A 155 13.73 -28.80 13.04
C PHE A 155 15.05 -28.83 12.26
N LYS A 156 16.15 -29.23 12.90
CA LYS A 156 17.43 -29.48 12.23
C LYS A 156 17.32 -30.62 11.22
N GLN A 157 16.76 -31.76 11.64
CA GLN A 157 16.57 -32.93 10.78
C GLN A 157 15.75 -32.57 9.53
N GLU A 158 14.74 -31.73 9.70
CA GLU A 158 13.86 -31.28 8.63
C GLU A 158 14.44 -30.12 7.79
N GLY A 159 15.62 -29.60 8.10
CA GLY A 159 16.21 -28.48 7.36
C GLY A 159 15.34 -27.21 7.44
N VAL A 160 14.82 -26.91 8.62
CA VAL A 160 14.06 -25.67 8.88
C VAL A 160 14.99 -24.46 8.75
N GLU A 161 14.56 -23.48 7.96
CA GLU A 161 15.30 -22.25 7.68
C GLU A 161 14.90 -21.12 8.64
N SER A 162 13.71 -21.18 9.24
CA SER A 162 13.23 -20.15 10.15
C SER A 162 12.33 -20.69 11.26
N ILE A 163 12.38 -20.07 12.43
CA ILE A 163 11.67 -20.49 13.64
C ILE A 163 10.86 -19.31 14.19
N SER A 164 9.60 -19.59 14.56
CA SER A 164 8.72 -18.68 15.27
C SER A 164 8.53 -19.14 16.71
N ILE A 165 8.55 -18.23 17.67
CA ILE A 165 8.22 -18.53 19.08
C ILE A 165 7.02 -17.67 19.48
N CYS A 166 5.92 -18.32 19.86
CA CYS A 166 4.73 -17.63 20.36
C CYS A 166 4.05 -18.43 21.49
N PHE A 167 4.26 -18.01 22.73
CA PHE A 167 3.68 -18.61 23.94
C PHE A 167 2.46 -17.83 24.42
N ILE A 168 1.50 -18.53 25.03
CA ILE A 168 0.32 -17.92 25.64
C ILE A 168 0.76 -16.96 26.75
N ASN A 169 0.13 -15.78 26.80
CA ASN A 169 0.39 -14.72 27.78
C ASN A 169 1.85 -14.19 27.85
N ALA A 170 2.70 -14.53 26.87
CA ALA A 170 4.07 -14.01 26.82
C ALA A 170 4.13 -12.47 26.74
N PHE A 171 3.08 -11.81 26.22
CA PHE A 171 2.96 -10.35 26.24
C PHE A 171 3.00 -9.75 27.65
N ALA A 172 2.57 -10.50 28.67
CA ALA A 172 2.58 -10.07 30.07
C ALA A 172 3.93 -10.39 30.75
N ASN A 173 4.56 -11.51 30.37
CA ASN A 173 5.89 -11.89 30.84
C ASN A 173 6.64 -12.66 29.72
N PRO A 174 7.70 -12.09 29.12
CA PRO A 174 8.39 -12.66 27.97
C PRO A 174 9.40 -13.77 28.33
N ALA A 175 9.64 -14.04 29.63
CA ALA A 175 10.77 -14.86 30.09
C ALA A 175 10.87 -16.24 29.41
N HIS A 176 9.75 -16.95 29.22
CA HIS A 176 9.76 -18.25 28.54
C HIS A 176 10.15 -18.14 27.06
N GLU A 177 9.67 -17.11 26.37
CA GLU A 177 10.05 -16.89 24.97
C GLU A 177 11.53 -16.53 24.85
N GLU A 178 12.06 -15.73 25.76
CA GLU A 178 13.48 -15.35 25.80
C GLU A 178 14.39 -16.55 26.07
N GLN A 179 14.01 -17.43 26.99
CA GLN A 179 14.73 -18.69 27.26
C GLN A 179 14.72 -19.62 26.04
N ALA A 180 13.57 -19.83 25.41
CA ALA A 180 13.47 -20.63 24.18
C ALA A 180 14.27 -20.00 23.03
N ALA A 181 14.26 -18.67 22.91
CA ALA A 181 15.03 -17.94 21.91
C ALA A 181 16.54 -18.13 22.12
N ALA A 182 17.02 -18.11 23.36
CA ALA A 182 18.42 -18.38 23.67
C ALA A 182 18.84 -19.80 23.24
N ALA A 183 18.00 -20.81 23.50
CA ALA A 183 18.23 -22.18 23.07
C ALA A 183 18.27 -22.33 21.54
N VAL A 184 17.36 -21.64 20.84
CA VAL A 184 17.33 -21.60 19.36
C VAL A 184 18.61 -20.98 18.81
N ARG A 185 19.03 -19.81 19.30
CA ARG A 185 20.26 -19.13 18.86
C ARG A 185 21.51 -19.98 19.09
N ALA A 186 21.56 -20.73 20.19
CA ALA A 186 22.68 -21.63 20.47
C ALA A 186 22.69 -22.87 19.55
N SER A 187 21.51 -23.41 19.23
CA SER A 187 21.40 -24.67 18.48
C SER A 187 21.35 -24.50 16.97
N MET A 188 20.72 -23.44 16.48
CA MET A 188 20.46 -23.16 15.06
C MET A 188 20.76 -21.68 14.77
N PRO A 189 22.03 -21.24 14.86
CA PRO A 189 22.41 -19.82 14.73
C PRO A 189 22.08 -19.22 13.36
N ASP A 190 22.05 -20.04 12.30
CA ASP A 190 21.73 -19.61 10.94
C ASP A 190 20.22 -19.52 10.68
N ALA A 191 19.39 -20.08 11.57
CA ALA A 191 17.95 -20.04 11.40
C ALA A 191 17.39 -18.66 11.74
N TYR A 192 16.58 -18.12 10.84
CA TYR A 192 15.91 -16.85 11.09
C TYR A 192 14.90 -16.99 12.23
N LEU A 193 15.04 -16.18 13.29
CA LEU A 193 14.27 -16.31 14.52
C LEU A 193 13.34 -15.11 14.74
N THR A 194 12.03 -15.37 14.79
CA THR A 194 11.05 -14.39 15.27
C THR A 194 10.54 -14.76 16.66
N VAL A 195 10.63 -13.81 17.59
CA VAL A 195 10.06 -13.92 18.93
C VAL A 195 8.83 -13.03 19.04
N SER A 196 7.68 -13.59 19.45
CA SER A 196 6.40 -12.89 19.36
C SER A 196 6.34 -11.62 20.22
N THR A 197 6.99 -11.64 21.39
CA THR A 197 7.08 -10.48 22.30
C THR A 197 8.00 -9.36 21.80
N ALA A 198 8.96 -9.67 20.93
CA ALA A 198 9.79 -8.66 20.28
C ALA A 198 9.08 -8.02 19.07
N LEU A 199 8.25 -8.79 18.36
CA LEU A 199 7.54 -8.33 17.17
C LEU A 199 6.20 -7.64 17.51
N LEU A 200 5.35 -8.29 18.29
CA LEU A 200 3.98 -7.84 18.59
C LEU A 200 3.55 -8.29 20.01
N PRO A 201 3.97 -7.60 21.08
CA PRO A 201 3.57 -7.92 22.46
C PRO A 201 2.13 -7.44 22.78
N SER A 202 1.15 -8.05 22.11
CA SER A 202 -0.29 -7.76 22.26
C SER A 202 -1.05 -8.95 22.83
N ILE A 203 -2.19 -8.72 23.48
CA ILE A 203 -3.00 -9.76 24.14
C ILE A 203 -3.63 -10.78 23.17
N ARG A 204 -3.88 -10.40 21.92
CA ARG A 204 -4.60 -11.20 20.93
C ARG A 204 -3.74 -12.37 20.42
N PHE A 205 -3.89 -13.54 21.06
CA PHE A 205 -3.03 -14.70 20.82
C PHE A 205 -2.94 -15.14 19.35
N TYR A 206 -4.07 -15.36 18.67
CA TYR A 206 -4.02 -15.81 17.28
C TYR A 206 -3.37 -14.77 16.35
N ASP A 207 -3.61 -13.49 16.59
CA ASP A 207 -3.06 -12.42 15.76
C ASP A 207 -1.55 -12.32 15.92
N ARG A 208 -1.08 -12.40 17.17
CA ARG A 208 0.33 -12.49 17.51
C ARG A 208 0.97 -13.74 16.90
N LEU A 209 0.32 -14.89 17.01
CA LEU A 209 0.79 -16.15 16.45
C LEU A 209 0.91 -16.11 14.92
N SER A 210 -0.14 -15.65 14.23
CA SER A 210 -0.19 -15.54 12.77
C SER A 210 0.86 -14.55 12.25
N THR A 211 0.98 -13.39 12.88
CA THR A 211 1.97 -12.37 12.53
C THR A 211 3.41 -12.87 12.73
N THR A 212 3.68 -13.57 13.84
CA THR A 212 5.00 -14.14 14.13
C THR A 212 5.37 -15.21 13.10
N ALA A 213 4.43 -16.11 12.79
CA ALA A 213 4.62 -17.14 11.77
C ALA A 213 4.89 -16.55 10.38
N LEU A 214 4.14 -15.52 10.00
CA LEU A 214 4.32 -14.84 8.72
C LEU A 214 5.67 -14.13 8.63
N ASN A 215 6.11 -13.44 9.69
CA ASN A 215 7.43 -12.80 9.74
C ASN A 215 8.56 -13.81 9.52
N SER A 216 8.54 -14.97 10.20
CA SER A 216 9.54 -16.02 9.97
C SER A 216 9.44 -16.64 8.57
N TYR A 217 8.24 -16.71 8.00
CA TYR A 217 8.03 -17.24 6.66
C TYR A 217 8.66 -16.38 5.56
N VAL A 218 8.58 -15.05 5.68
CA VAL A 218 9.12 -14.12 4.66
C VAL A 218 10.50 -13.56 5.01
N GLY A 219 10.93 -13.63 6.27
CA GLY A 219 12.19 -13.09 6.79
C GLY A 219 13.41 -13.46 5.95
N PRO A 220 13.71 -14.77 5.75
CA PRO A 220 14.86 -15.20 4.95
C PRO A 220 14.84 -14.71 3.50
N ILE A 221 13.65 -14.56 2.91
CA ILE A 221 13.51 -14.06 1.54
C ILE A 221 13.92 -12.60 1.47
N LEU A 222 13.41 -11.78 2.40
CA LEU A 222 13.76 -10.37 2.49
C LEU A 222 15.24 -10.16 2.82
N SER A 223 15.79 -10.90 3.79
CA SER A 223 17.21 -10.76 4.18
C SER A 223 18.15 -10.99 3.00
N ARG A 224 17.97 -12.11 2.27
CA ARG A 224 18.78 -12.40 1.08
C ARG A 224 18.68 -11.29 0.02
N TYR A 225 17.47 -10.78 -0.19
CA TYR A 225 17.24 -9.69 -1.14
C TYR A 225 17.97 -8.40 -0.73
N LEU A 226 17.83 -8.00 0.54
CA LEU A 226 18.47 -6.79 1.07
C LEU A 226 20.00 -6.91 1.09
N ASP A 227 20.54 -8.10 1.35
CA ASP A 227 21.98 -8.36 1.31
C ASP A 227 22.52 -8.19 -0.11
N GLN A 228 21.89 -8.83 -1.10
CA GLN A 228 22.24 -8.68 -2.52
C GLN A 228 22.15 -7.22 -2.98
N LEU A 229 21.07 -6.51 -2.64
CA LEU A 229 20.89 -5.11 -2.99
C LEU A 229 21.98 -4.23 -2.36
N THR A 230 22.26 -4.42 -1.06
CA THR A 230 23.25 -3.63 -0.33
C THR A 230 24.66 -3.87 -0.85
N GLU A 231 25.04 -5.12 -1.10
CA GLU A 231 26.35 -5.48 -1.66
C GLU A 231 26.54 -4.89 -3.05
N ARG A 232 25.53 -5.00 -3.91
CA ARG A 232 25.54 -4.46 -5.27
C ARG A 232 25.67 -2.94 -5.27
N LEU A 233 24.88 -2.24 -4.46
CA LEU A 233 24.95 -0.77 -4.32
C LEU A 233 26.34 -0.32 -3.82
N ARG A 234 26.90 -1.01 -2.82
CA ARG A 234 28.26 -0.75 -2.35
C ARG A 234 29.30 -1.01 -3.45
N GLY A 235 29.13 -2.08 -4.22
CA GLY A 235 30.01 -2.46 -5.34
C GLY A 235 30.09 -1.40 -6.45
N ILE A 236 29.01 -0.63 -6.66
CA ILE A 236 28.97 0.48 -7.62
C ILE A 236 29.25 1.85 -6.97
N GLY A 237 29.66 1.87 -5.70
CA GLY A 237 30.15 3.07 -5.02
C GLY A 237 29.10 3.90 -4.27
N PHE A 238 27.91 3.36 -4.00
CA PHE A 238 26.87 4.08 -3.23
C PHE A 238 27.32 4.32 -1.79
N ARG A 239 27.20 5.57 -1.33
CA ARG A 239 27.57 6.01 0.03
C ARG A 239 26.44 6.72 0.79
N GLY A 240 25.29 6.90 0.14
CA GLY A 240 24.13 7.53 0.74
C GLY A 240 23.36 6.60 1.68
N THR A 241 22.16 7.04 2.07
CA THR A 241 21.26 6.29 2.94
C THR A 241 20.29 5.45 2.10
N LEU A 242 20.21 4.14 2.38
CA LEU A 242 19.16 3.27 1.86
C LEU A 242 18.06 3.13 2.92
N LEU A 243 16.82 3.37 2.54
CA LEU A 243 15.63 3.21 3.38
C LEU A 243 14.65 2.25 2.70
N ILE A 244 13.97 1.44 3.50
CA ILE A 244 12.99 0.44 3.04
C ILE A 244 11.59 0.92 3.39
N MET A 245 10.68 0.87 2.42
CA MET A 245 9.29 1.23 2.60
C MET A 245 8.57 0.23 3.53
N GLN A 246 7.78 0.76 4.45
CA GLN A 246 6.92 -0.01 5.34
C GLN A 246 5.46 0.05 4.90
N SER A 247 4.68 -0.95 5.30
CA SER A 247 3.25 -1.02 5.04
C SER A 247 2.43 0.08 5.74
N ASN A 248 2.97 0.72 6.78
CA ASN A 248 2.36 1.85 7.49
C ASN A 248 2.61 3.21 6.82
N GLY A 249 3.26 3.27 5.65
CA GLY A 249 3.57 4.53 4.96
C GLY A 249 4.86 5.22 5.43
N GLY A 250 5.50 4.69 6.47
CA GLY A 250 6.82 5.12 6.90
C GLY A 250 7.95 4.36 6.21
N VAL A 251 9.18 4.74 6.51
CA VAL A 251 10.38 4.07 6.03
C VAL A 251 11.25 3.62 7.20
N MET A 252 12.14 2.65 6.99
CA MET A 252 13.05 2.11 8.01
C MET A 252 14.40 1.73 7.41
N ALA A 253 15.44 1.65 8.22
CA ALA A 253 16.73 1.13 7.76
C ALA A 253 16.64 -0.38 7.39
N PRO A 254 17.46 -0.86 6.43
CA PRO A 254 17.50 -2.27 6.02
C PRO A 254 17.72 -3.25 7.18
N GLU A 255 18.49 -2.86 8.19
CA GLU A 255 18.74 -3.67 9.39
C GLU A 255 17.45 -3.92 10.17
N VAL A 256 16.62 -2.89 10.35
CA VAL A 256 15.31 -3.01 11.01
C VAL A 256 14.35 -3.83 10.14
N ALA A 257 14.40 -3.64 8.82
CA ALA A 257 13.58 -4.38 7.86
C ALA A 257 13.86 -5.89 7.90
N ARG A 258 15.12 -6.30 8.08
CA ARG A 258 15.51 -7.70 8.23
C ARG A 258 14.85 -8.34 9.44
N ASP A 259 14.80 -7.67 10.59
CA ASP A 259 14.21 -8.24 11.82
C ASP A 259 12.68 -8.29 11.78
N LYS A 260 12.07 -7.34 11.07
CA LYS A 260 10.61 -7.15 11.00
C LYS A 260 10.09 -7.24 9.57
N ALA A 261 10.47 -8.28 8.85
CA ALA A 261 10.12 -8.47 7.44
C ALA A 261 8.61 -8.38 7.13
N ALA A 262 7.75 -8.74 8.08
CA ALA A 262 6.30 -8.60 7.95
C ALA A 262 5.82 -7.15 7.73
N LEU A 263 6.61 -6.13 8.13
CA LEU A 263 6.31 -4.71 7.87
C LEU A 263 6.51 -4.32 6.39
N THR A 264 7.15 -5.16 5.58
CA THR A 264 7.33 -4.89 4.13
C THR A 264 6.19 -5.47 3.27
N LEU A 265 5.30 -6.25 3.88
CA LEU A 265 4.15 -6.82 3.17
C LEU A 265 3.18 -5.72 2.77
N LEU A 266 2.84 -5.65 1.48
CA LEU A 266 2.05 -4.56 0.90
C LEU A 266 2.71 -3.18 1.00
N SER A 267 4.05 -3.11 1.06
CA SER A 267 4.79 -1.83 1.17
C SER A 267 4.82 -0.99 -0.11
N GLY A 268 4.72 -1.60 -1.31
CA GLY A 268 4.70 -0.85 -2.58
C GLY A 268 3.54 0.16 -2.63
N PRO A 269 2.27 -0.30 -2.52
CA PRO A 269 1.10 0.58 -2.48
C PRO A 269 1.08 1.57 -1.32
N ALA A 270 1.86 1.31 -0.26
CA ALA A 270 1.91 2.18 0.91
C ALA A 270 2.49 3.57 0.62
N GLY A 271 3.19 3.76 -0.51
CA GLY A 271 3.66 5.07 -0.95
C GLY A 271 2.54 5.98 -1.44
N GLY A 272 1.54 5.41 -2.12
CA GLY A 272 0.48 6.15 -2.80
C GLY A 272 -0.22 7.20 -1.93
N PRO A 273 -0.71 6.87 -0.73
CA PRO A 273 -1.42 7.82 0.13
C PRO A 273 -0.58 9.05 0.51
N GLY A 274 0.71 8.83 0.81
CA GLY A 274 1.64 9.92 1.13
C GLY A 274 1.92 10.82 -0.06
N ALA A 275 2.05 10.25 -1.26
CA ALA A 275 2.19 11.01 -2.50
C ALA A 275 0.93 11.83 -2.81
N GLY A 276 -0.26 11.24 -2.64
CA GLY A 276 -1.52 11.91 -2.94
C GLY A 276 -1.75 13.18 -2.12
N GLN A 277 -1.28 13.23 -0.88
CA GLN A 277 -1.32 14.45 -0.07
C GLN A 277 -0.48 15.59 -0.66
N VAL A 278 0.65 15.29 -1.31
CA VAL A 278 1.50 16.31 -1.93
C VAL A 278 0.72 17.04 -3.03
N TYR A 279 0.08 16.28 -3.91
CA TYR A 279 -0.71 16.83 -5.00
C TYR A 279 -1.99 17.49 -4.51
N ALA A 280 -2.68 16.93 -3.50
CA ALA A 280 -3.85 17.57 -2.91
C ALA A 280 -3.53 18.95 -2.31
N ARG A 281 -2.37 19.10 -1.66
CA ARG A 281 -1.95 20.36 -1.01
C ARG A 281 -1.66 21.49 -1.99
N ALA A 282 -1.26 21.18 -3.22
CA ALA A 282 -1.15 22.18 -4.29
C ALA A 282 -2.50 22.89 -4.56
N HIS A 283 -3.60 22.21 -4.25
CA HIS A 283 -4.98 22.71 -4.35
C HIS A 283 -5.58 23.12 -3.00
N LYS A 284 -4.72 23.38 -2.00
CA LYS A 284 -5.12 23.77 -0.63
C LYS A 284 -6.05 22.75 0.05
N LYS A 285 -5.86 21.47 -0.25
CA LYS A 285 -6.56 20.35 0.40
C LYS A 285 -5.56 19.46 1.12
N ASP A 286 -5.88 19.07 2.36
CA ASP A 286 -5.08 18.11 3.14
C ASP A 286 -5.58 16.66 3.03
N ASP A 287 -6.81 16.53 2.54
CA ASP A 287 -7.57 15.31 2.47
C ASP A 287 -7.73 14.87 1.02
N CYS A 288 -7.64 13.57 0.76
CA CYS A 288 -7.85 13.02 -0.56
C CYS A 288 -8.18 11.53 -0.54
N ILE A 289 -8.76 11.04 -1.64
CA ILE A 289 -8.83 9.61 -1.95
C ILE A 289 -7.73 9.33 -2.96
N VAL A 290 -6.88 8.34 -2.72
CA VAL A 290 -5.86 7.92 -3.69
C VAL A 290 -6.24 6.58 -4.26
N ILE A 291 -6.24 6.50 -5.59
CA ILE A 291 -6.42 5.25 -6.33
C ILE A 291 -5.19 4.95 -7.17
N ASP A 292 -4.83 3.67 -7.33
CA ASP A 292 -3.80 3.21 -8.26
C ASP A 292 -4.38 2.05 -9.07
N MET A 293 -4.43 2.19 -10.40
CA MET A 293 -4.88 1.11 -11.27
C MET A 293 -3.75 0.67 -12.19
N GLY A 294 -3.23 -0.52 -11.91
CA GLY A 294 -2.24 -1.20 -12.72
C GLY A 294 -2.83 -2.15 -13.76
N GLY A 295 -2.02 -3.11 -14.20
CA GLY A 295 -2.44 -4.16 -15.12
C GLY A 295 -3.25 -5.28 -14.47
N THR A 296 -3.14 -5.47 -13.15
CA THR A 296 -3.73 -6.64 -12.45
C THR A 296 -4.66 -6.27 -11.32
N SER A 297 -4.40 -5.14 -10.67
CA SER A 297 -5.06 -4.72 -9.44
C SER A 297 -5.40 -3.23 -9.48
N PHE A 298 -6.32 -2.90 -8.57
CA PHE A 298 -6.75 -1.56 -8.25
C PHE A 298 -6.64 -1.40 -6.74
N GLU A 299 -5.86 -0.44 -6.29
CA GLU A 299 -5.73 -0.05 -4.90
C GLU A 299 -6.49 1.25 -4.65
N ALA A 300 -7.26 1.31 -3.56
CA ALA A 300 -7.91 2.53 -3.08
C ALA A 300 -7.54 2.79 -1.63
N SER A 301 -7.40 4.06 -1.28
CA SER A 301 -7.04 4.50 0.07
C SER A 301 -7.62 5.88 0.37
N LEU A 302 -7.85 6.14 1.66
CA LEU A 302 -8.35 7.43 2.12
C LEU A 302 -7.29 8.13 2.97
N VAL A 303 -7.18 9.43 2.77
CA VAL A 303 -6.39 10.34 3.57
C VAL A 303 -7.31 11.41 4.15
N ALA A 304 -7.37 11.47 5.47
CA ALA A 304 -8.13 12.48 6.22
C ALA A 304 -7.20 13.07 7.30
N GLY A 305 -6.55 14.19 6.97
CA GLY A 305 -5.45 14.84 7.66
C GLY A 305 -4.13 14.07 7.54
N THR A 306 -4.18 12.76 7.82
CA THR A 306 -3.09 11.81 7.64
C THR A 306 -3.60 10.53 6.97
N PRO A 307 -2.76 9.79 6.25
CA PRO A 307 -3.13 8.49 5.70
C PRO A 307 -3.73 7.58 6.77
N MET A 308 -4.87 6.95 6.45
CA MET A 308 -5.56 6.12 7.43
C MET A 308 -4.75 4.87 7.76
N LEU A 309 -4.44 4.66 9.03
CA LEU A 309 -3.80 3.45 9.54
C LEU A 309 -4.84 2.46 10.08
N VAL A 310 -4.61 1.19 9.82
CA VAL A 310 -5.29 0.05 10.45
C VAL A 310 -4.27 -0.76 11.24
N ASN A 311 -4.69 -1.36 12.35
CA ASN A 311 -3.80 -2.16 13.22
C ASN A 311 -3.84 -3.66 12.89
N ASP A 312 -4.62 -4.03 11.86
CA ASP A 312 -4.73 -5.38 11.37
C ASP A 312 -5.07 -5.41 9.87
N GLY A 313 -4.73 -6.53 9.25
CA GLY A 313 -5.00 -6.80 7.85
C GLY A 313 -4.81 -8.27 7.53
N SER A 314 -4.85 -8.60 6.24
CA SER A 314 -4.57 -9.94 5.77
C SER A 314 -3.88 -9.95 4.41
N ILE A 315 -3.08 -10.98 4.17
CA ILE A 315 -2.48 -11.28 2.88
C ILE A 315 -2.62 -12.78 2.63
N ASP A 316 -3.13 -13.15 1.45
CA ASP A 316 -3.47 -14.55 1.14
C ASP A 316 -4.24 -15.25 2.27
N ARG A 317 -5.18 -14.52 2.89
CA ARG A 317 -6.02 -14.93 4.03
C ARG A 317 -5.25 -15.18 5.35
N HIS A 318 -3.93 -14.97 5.40
CA HIS A 318 -3.16 -14.95 6.65
C HIS A 318 -3.30 -13.61 7.34
N ARG A 319 -3.54 -13.63 8.65
CA ARG A 319 -3.76 -12.41 9.42
C ARG A 319 -2.44 -11.77 9.82
N ILE A 320 -2.40 -10.45 9.70
CA ILE A 320 -1.32 -9.57 10.16
C ILE A 320 -1.94 -8.60 11.16
N ALA A 321 -1.28 -8.37 12.29
CA ALA A 321 -1.70 -7.40 13.29
C ALA A 321 -0.60 -6.39 13.61
N LEU A 322 0.06 -5.92 12.56
CA LEU A 322 1.00 -4.80 12.59
C LEU A 322 0.32 -3.59 11.95
N PRO A 323 0.67 -2.36 12.38
CA PRO A 323 0.17 -1.15 11.75
C PRO A 323 0.47 -1.15 10.25
N MET A 324 -0.55 -0.83 9.46
CA MET A 324 -0.45 -0.70 8.01
C MET A 324 -1.44 0.33 7.50
N LEU A 325 -1.20 0.88 6.32
CA LEU A 325 -2.16 1.77 5.68
C LEU A 325 -3.42 0.99 5.31
N GLY A 326 -4.57 1.61 5.52
CA GLY A 326 -5.87 1.04 5.24
C GLY A 326 -6.19 1.07 3.75
N ILE A 327 -5.38 0.37 2.96
CA ILE A 327 -5.49 0.22 1.51
C ILE A 327 -6.43 -0.95 1.23
N HIS A 328 -7.39 -0.73 0.33
CA HIS A 328 -8.26 -1.77 -0.18
C HIS A 328 -7.85 -2.14 -1.60
N THR A 329 -7.54 -3.42 -1.82
CA THR A 329 -7.12 -3.93 -3.13
C THR A 329 -8.23 -4.77 -3.75
N ILE A 330 -8.53 -4.51 -5.02
CA ILE A 330 -9.47 -5.27 -5.82
C ILE A 330 -8.74 -5.85 -7.03
N GLY A 331 -9.13 -7.06 -7.46
CA GLY A 331 -8.68 -7.69 -8.71
C GLY A 331 -9.28 -7.03 -9.97
N ALA A 332 -9.16 -5.72 -10.08
CA ALA A 332 -9.61 -4.90 -11.21
C ALA A 332 -8.40 -4.14 -11.76
N GLY A 333 -7.99 -4.41 -13.00
CA GLY A 333 -6.88 -3.73 -13.65
C GLY A 333 -7.02 -3.83 -15.17
N GLY A 334 -6.04 -3.30 -15.92
CA GLY A 334 -6.09 -3.34 -17.40
C GLY A 334 -6.19 -4.76 -17.97
N GLY A 335 -5.62 -5.75 -17.30
CA GLY A 335 -5.67 -7.16 -17.66
C GLY A 335 -6.91 -7.90 -17.15
N SER A 336 -7.80 -7.29 -16.38
CA SER A 336 -8.98 -7.99 -15.85
C SER A 336 -9.86 -8.52 -16.99
N LEU A 337 -10.16 -9.82 -16.94
CA LEU A 337 -10.87 -10.53 -17.99
C LEU A 337 -12.37 -10.30 -17.91
N GLY A 338 -12.98 -10.06 -19.08
CA GLY A 338 -14.43 -10.10 -19.25
C GLY A 338 -14.93 -11.52 -19.44
N TRP A 339 -15.99 -11.89 -18.74
CA TRP A 339 -16.61 -13.21 -18.87
C TRP A 339 -18.11 -13.15 -18.54
N ILE A 340 -18.85 -14.15 -19.01
CA ILE A 340 -20.28 -14.30 -18.72
C ILE A 340 -20.45 -15.40 -17.67
N ASP A 341 -21.12 -15.09 -16.56
CA ASP A 341 -21.38 -16.06 -15.50
C ASP A 341 -22.49 -17.07 -15.87
N GLU A 342 -22.68 -18.09 -15.02
CA GLU A 342 -23.72 -19.11 -15.23
C GLU A 342 -25.14 -18.52 -15.29
N GLY A 343 -25.34 -17.32 -14.72
CA GLY A 343 -26.60 -16.57 -14.76
C GLY A 343 -26.76 -15.70 -16.00
N GLY A 344 -25.80 -15.69 -16.93
CA GLY A 344 -25.84 -14.89 -18.15
C GLY A 344 -25.44 -13.42 -17.96
N LEU A 345 -24.85 -13.06 -16.82
CA LEU A 345 -24.44 -11.68 -16.53
C LEU A 345 -22.96 -11.44 -16.91
N LEU A 346 -22.68 -10.26 -17.47
CA LEU A 346 -21.32 -9.80 -17.71
C LEU A 346 -20.59 -9.52 -16.39
N ARG A 347 -19.40 -10.11 -16.25
CA ARG A 347 -18.47 -9.90 -15.13
C ARG A 347 -17.12 -9.44 -15.66
N MET A 348 -16.42 -8.68 -14.82
CA MET A 348 -15.04 -8.26 -15.05
C MET A 348 -14.18 -8.67 -13.85
N GLY A 349 -13.12 -9.44 -14.09
CA GLY A 349 -12.29 -10.02 -13.05
C GLY A 349 -13.03 -11.07 -12.19
N PRO A 350 -12.42 -11.57 -11.10
CA PRO A 350 -11.10 -11.19 -10.58
C PRO A 350 -9.92 -11.80 -11.38
N GLN A 351 -10.19 -12.67 -12.35
CA GLN A 351 -9.14 -13.23 -13.21
C GLN A 351 -8.48 -12.12 -14.04
N SER A 352 -7.16 -12.22 -14.22
CA SER A 352 -6.38 -11.28 -15.03
C SER A 352 -5.60 -12.03 -16.11
N ALA A 353 -5.46 -11.38 -17.26
CA ALA A 353 -4.59 -11.82 -18.36
C ALA A 353 -3.09 -11.64 -18.04
N GLY A 354 -2.75 -10.88 -16.99
CA GLY A 354 -1.37 -10.54 -16.65
C GLY A 354 -0.66 -9.76 -17.76
N ALA A 355 0.68 -9.86 -17.81
CA ALA A 355 1.50 -9.30 -18.89
C ALA A 355 1.90 -10.36 -19.96
N ASP A 356 1.78 -11.64 -19.62
CA ASP A 356 2.10 -12.80 -20.47
C ASP A 356 1.12 -13.94 -20.11
N PRO A 357 0.21 -14.35 -21.01
CA PRO A 357 0.12 -13.97 -22.42
C PRO A 357 -0.48 -12.57 -22.66
N GLY A 358 -1.00 -11.92 -21.61
CA GLY A 358 -1.54 -10.55 -21.66
C GLY A 358 -2.91 -10.42 -22.35
N PRO A 359 -3.48 -9.20 -22.38
CA PRO A 359 -4.64 -8.85 -23.19
C PRO A 359 -4.52 -9.31 -24.65
N ALA A 360 -5.64 -9.56 -25.32
CA ALA A 360 -5.63 -10.07 -26.70
C ALA A 360 -4.91 -9.10 -27.67
N CYS A 361 -5.10 -7.79 -27.47
CA CYS A 361 -4.45 -6.71 -28.21
C CYS A 361 -2.94 -6.69 -28.08
N TYR A 362 -2.33 -7.35 -27.09
CA TYR A 362 -0.87 -7.40 -26.96
C TYR A 362 -0.22 -8.30 -28.00
N GLY A 363 -0.99 -9.16 -28.66
CA GLY A 363 -0.48 -10.02 -29.73
C GLY A 363 0.39 -11.20 -29.26
N ARG A 364 0.54 -11.41 -27.95
CA ARG A 364 1.46 -12.40 -27.33
C ARG A 364 0.83 -13.76 -27.00
N GLY A 365 -0.32 -14.08 -27.62
CA GLY A 365 -1.01 -15.36 -27.45
C GLY A 365 -2.24 -15.29 -26.53
N GLY A 366 -2.55 -14.14 -25.95
CA GLY A 366 -3.80 -13.91 -25.24
C GLY A 366 -5.00 -13.99 -26.18
N THR A 367 -6.06 -14.68 -25.77
CA THR A 367 -7.28 -14.89 -26.59
C THR A 367 -8.57 -14.44 -25.90
N LEU A 368 -8.52 -14.19 -24.60
CA LEU A 368 -9.68 -13.76 -23.81
C LEU A 368 -9.74 -12.23 -23.75
N PRO A 369 -10.94 -11.62 -23.78
CA PRO A 369 -11.07 -10.17 -23.77
C PRO A 369 -10.75 -9.59 -22.38
N ALA A 370 -9.83 -8.64 -22.33
CA ALA A 370 -9.45 -7.91 -21.12
C ALA A 370 -9.96 -6.47 -21.13
N CYS A 371 -9.84 -5.77 -20.00
CA CYS A 371 -10.17 -4.36 -19.86
C CYS A 371 -9.41 -3.47 -20.88
N THR A 372 -8.12 -3.72 -21.12
CA THR A 372 -7.33 -3.02 -22.14
C THR A 372 -7.87 -3.24 -23.56
N ASP A 373 -8.41 -4.42 -23.88
CA ASP A 373 -9.04 -4.70 -25.18
C ASP A 373 -10.28 -3.82 -25.38
N ALA A 374 -11.11 -3.70 -24.34
CA ALA A 374 -12.27 -2.81 -24.38
C ALA A 374 -11.85 -1.34 -24.55
N ASN A 375 -10.83 -0.89 -23.82
CA ASN A 375 -10.33 0.49 -23.90
C ASN A 375 -9.77 0.81 -25.29
N LEU A 376 -9.12 -0.15 -25.95
CA LEU A 376 -8.65 -0.01 -27.32
C LEU A 376 -9.83 0.07 -28.31
N VAL A 377 -10.82 -0.81 -28.18
CA VAL A 377 -12.02 -0.81 -29.04
C VAL A 377 -12.84 0.47 -28.91
N LEU A 378 -12.92 1.03 -27.70
CA LEU A 378 -13.62 2.29 -27.43
C LEU A 378 -12.84 3.55 -27.87
N GLY A 379 -11.60 3.38 -28.35
CA GLY A 379 -10.76 4.48 -28.82
C GLY A 379 -10.08 5.27 -27.70
N TYR A 380 -10.06 4.78 -26.46
CA TYR A 380 -9.37 5.45 -25.35
C TYR A 380 -7.85 5.29 -25.44
N LEU A 381 -7.38 4.19 -26.04
CA LEU A 381 -5.96 3.93 -26.29
C LEU A 381 -5.62 4.12 -27.76
N ASP A 382 -4.42 4.61 -28.03
CA ASP A 382 -3.83 4.62 -29.36
C ASP A 382 -3.15 3.27 -29.64
N PRO A 383 -3.47 2.58 -30.76
CA PRO A 383 -2.78 1.35 -31.11
C PRO A 383 -1.28 1.52 -31.39
N ASP A 384 -0.84 2.70 -31.83
CA ASP A 384 0.54 2.96 -32.26
C ASP A 384 1.37 3.72 -31.21
N PHE A 385 0.74 4.27 -30.16
CA PHE A 385 1.41 5.07 -29.13
C PHE A 385 1.44 4.42 -27.74
N PHE A 386 0.95 3.19 -27.58
CA PHE A 386 1.00 2.50 -26.30
C PHE A 386 2.45 2.31 -25.80
N ALA A 387 2.69 2.62 -24.52
CA ALA A 387 4.02 2.71 -23.91
C ALA A 387 4.99 3.62 -24.69
N GLY A 388 4.51 4.76 -25.18
CA GLY A 388 5.29 5.71 -26.00
C GLY A 388 5.64 5.17 -27.39
N GLY A 389 4.85 4.22 -27.90
CA GLY A 389 5.07 3.55 -29.19
C GLY A 389 6.03 2.36 -29.13
N ALA A 390 6.52 1.99 -27.94
CA ALA A 390 7.37 0.82 -27.78
C ALA A 390 6.62 -0.52 -27.99
N MET A 391 5.28 -0.50 -27.92
CA MET A 391 4.46 -1.70 -28.05
C MET A 391 3.21 -1.42 -28.90
N PRO A 392 3.16 -1.86 -30.17
CA PRO A 392 1.96 -1.72 -30.99
C PRO A 392 0.85 -2.65 -30.50
N LEU A 393 -0.40 -2.18 -30.54
CA LEU A 393 -1.59 -2.95 -30.14
C LEU A 393 -2.40 -3.41 -31.36
N ASP A 394 -2.86 -4.66 -31.31
CA ASP A 394 -3.67 -5.28 -32.36
C ASP A 394 -5.17 -5.07 -32.09
N THR A 395 -5.75 -4.09 -32.78
CA THR A 395 -7.19 -3.76 -32.65
C THR A 395 -8.08 -4.90 -33.14
N GLN A 396 -7.68 -5.66 -34.15
CA GLN A 396 -8.51 -6.75 -34.68
C GLN A 396 -8.59 -7.92 -33.71
N ARG A 397 -7.50 -8.24 -33.03
CA ARG A 397 -7.52 -9.25 -31.95
C ARG A 397 -8.40 -8.84 -30.78
N ALA A 398 -8.35 -7.57 -30.37
CA ALA A 398 -9.23 -7.04 -29.33
C ALA A 398 -10.71 -7.23 -29.71
N ARG A 399 -11.07 -6.80 -30.93
CA ARG A 399 -12.43 -6.93 -31.47
C ARG A 399 -12.89 -8.38 -31.55
N GLY A 400 -12.06 -9.27 -32.08
CA GLY A 400 -12.37 -10.71 -32.20
C GLY A 400 -12.57 -11.39 -30.85
N ALA A 401 -11.73 -11.08 -29.86
CA ALA A 401 -11.87 -11.63 -28.50
C ALA A 401 -13.20 -11.18 -27.84
N ILE A 402 -13.53 -9.89 -27.96
CA ILE A 402 -14.79 -9.34 -27.41
C ILE A 402 -16.00 -9.93 -28.14
N GLU A 403 -15.95 -10.03 -29.47
CA GLU A 403 -17.02 -10.59 -30.29
C GLU A 403 -17.34 -12.04 -29.89
N GLN A 404 -16.31 -12.88 -29.83
CA GLN A 404 -16.43 -14.32 -29.58
C GLN A 404 -16.92 -14.63 -28.16
N HIS A 405 -16.39 -13.92 -27.16
CA HIS A 405 -16.57 -14.31 -25.76
C HIS A 405 -17.70 -13.53 -25.05
N ILE A 406 -18.03 -12.32 -25.51
CA ILE A 406 -18.99 -11.43 -24.85
C ILE A 406 -20.13 -11.04 -25.79
N ALA A 407 -19.83 -10.37 -26.90
CA ALA A 407 -20.85 -9.73 -27.74
C ALA A 407 -21.85 -10.74 -28.32
N THR A 408 -21.34 -11.81 -28.95
CA THR A 408 -22.17 -12.88 -29.54
C THR A 408 -23.05 -13.56 -28.49
N ARG A 409 -22.54 -13.77 -27.27
CA ARG A 409 -23.27 -14.46 -26.19
C ARG A 409 -24.40 -13.61 -25.61
N LEU A 410 -24.21 -12.29 -25.56
CA LEU A 410 -25.20 -11.33 -25.05
C LEU A 410 -26.13 -10.78 -26.13
N GLY A 411 -25.90 -11.11 -27.41
CA GLY A 411 -26.65 -10.53 -28.52
C GLY A 411 -26.42 -9.03 -28.68
N MET A 412 -25.20 -8.56 -28.37
CA MET A 412 -24.79 -7.16 -28.43
C MET A 412 -23.81 -6.94 -29.60
N THR A 413 -23.67 -5.69 -30.02
CA THR A 413 -22.53 -5.28 -30.87
C THR A 413 -21.22 -5.34 -30.09
N ILE A 414 -20.08 -5.35 -30.81
CA ILE A 414 -18.74 -5.37 -30.19
C ILE A 414 -18.55 -4.10 -29.34
N GLU A 415 -19.00 -2.96 -29.84
CA GLU A 415 -18.91 -1.65 -29.20
C GLU A 415 -19.76 -1.59 -27.93
N GLU A 416 -20.99 -2.11 -27.95
CA GLU A 416 -21.84 -2.22 -26.76
C GLU A 416 -21.25 -3.16 -25.71
N ALA A 417 -20.68 -4.29 -26.13
CA ALA A 417 -20.00 -5.23 -25.25
C ALA A 417 -18.77 -4.60 -24.60
N ALA A 418 -17.94 -3.89 -25.38
CA ALA A 418 -16.76 -3.18 -24.89
C ALA A 418 -17.16 -2.07 -23.89
N ALA A 419 -18.19 -1.27 -24.21
CA ALA A 419 -18.72 -0.25 -23.31
C ALA A 419 -19.30 -0.86 -22.03
N GLY A 420 -19.95 -2.02 -22.13
CA GLY A 420 -20.42 -2.80 -20.99
C GLY A 420 -19.27 -3.26 -20.09
N MET A 421 -18.19 -3.80 -20.68
CA MET A 421 -16.99 -4.20 -19.94
C MET A 421 -16.37 -3.01 -19.19
N TYR A 422 -16.20 -1.87 -19.88
CA TYR A 422 -15.68 -0.63 -19.29
C TYR A 422 -16.53 -0.15 -18.12
N ARG A 423 -17.86 -0.15 -18.26
CA ARG A 423 -18.77 0.26 -17.18
C ARG A 423 -18.75 -0.70 -15.98
N VAL A 424 -18.75 -2.00 -16.21
CA VAL A 424 -18.72 -3.00 -15.12
C VAL A 424 -17.41 -2.90 -14.33
N VAL A 425 -16.26 -2.74 -14.99
CA VAL A 425 -14.98 -2.61 -14.26
C VAL A 425 -14.92 -1.29 -13.48
N CYS A 426 -15.41 -0.17 -14.03
CA CYS A 426 -15.49 1.11 -13.31
C CYS A 426 -16.41 1.01 -12.09
N ASN A 427 -17.57 0.36 -12.21
CA ASN A 427 -18.49 0.17 -11.09
C ASN A 427 -17.84 -0.69 -9.99
N ASN A 428 -17.12 -1.75 -10.34
CA ASN A 428 -16.39 -2.56 -9.36
C ASN A 428 -15.33 -1.73 -8.61
N MET A 429 -14.58 -0.88 -9.30
CA MET A 429 -13.60 0.02 -8.69
C MET A 429 -14.25 1.09 -7.81
N ALA A 430 -15.39 1.67 -8.24
CA ALA A 430 -16.16 2.61 -7.44
C ALA A 430 -16.67 1.98 -6.13
N GLN A 431 -17.10 0.70 -6.15
CA GLN A 431 -17.43 -0.03 -4.92
C GLN A 431 -16.21 -0.13 -3.98
N GLY A 432 -15.01 -0.35 -4.51
CA GLY A 432 -13.78 -0.34 -3.71
C GLY A 432 -13.50 0.98 -3.01
N ILE A 433 -13.78 2.09 -3.68
CA ILE A 433 -13.67 3.42 -3.07
C ILE A 433 -14.71 3.59 -1.95
N ARG A 434 -15.94 3.07 -2.12
CA ARG A 434 -16.98 3.09 -1.06
C ARG A 434 -16.55 2.28 0.18
N GLU A 435 -15.78 1.20 0.01
CA GLU A 435 -15.22 0.40 1.11
C GLU A 435 -14.22 1.20 1.97
N VAL A 436 -13.41 2.08 1.37
CA VAL A 436 -12.42 2.89 2.11
C VAL A 436 -12.96 4.24 2.60
N SER A 437 -14.08 4.70 2.05
CA SER A 437 -14.73 5.98 2.40
C SER A 437 -16.00 5.77 3.24
N ILE A 438 -17.12 5.43 2.60
CA ILE A 438 -18.47 5.38 3.21
C ILE A 438 -18.50 4.43 4.41
N LYS A 439 -17.91 3.23 4.29
CA LYS A 439 -17.86 2.27 5.43
C LYS A 439 -17.05 2.77 6.63
N ARG A 440 -16.27 3.83 6.46
CA ARG A 440 -15.49 4.48 7.52
C ARG A 440 -16.07 5.84 7.95
N GLY A 441 -17.28 6.16 7.49
CA GLY A 441 -18.01 7.38 7.85
C GLY A 441 -17.63 8.62 7.03
N PHE A 442 -17.03 8.47 5.85
CA PHE A 442 -16.62 9.59 4.99
C PHE A 442 -17.45 9.68 3.71
N ASP A 443 -17.86 10.90 3.34
CA ASP A 443 -18.51 11.20 2.06
C ASP A 443 -17.44 11.43 0.98
N PRO A 444 -17.32 10.57 -0.05
CA PRO A 444 -16.27 10.71 -1.06
C PRO A 444 -16.32 12.04 -1.83
N ARG A 445 -17.47 12.72 -1.89
CA ARG A 445 -17.66 13.98 -2.62
C ARG A 445 -16.89 15.16 -2.03
N GLU A 446 -16.49 15.04 -0.77
CA GLU A 446 -15.71 16.06 -0.06
C GLU A 446 -14.20 15.99 -0.41
N PHE A 447 -13.76 14.87 -0.99
CA PHE A 447 -12.36 14.56 -1.22
C PHE A 447 -12.01 14.68 -2.72
N PRO A 448 -10.89 15.33 -3.08
CA PRO A 448 -10.32 15.16 -4.40
C PRO A 448 -9.88 13.71 -4.62
N LEU A 449 -10.11 13.17 -5.81
CA LEU A 449 -9.57 11.88 -6.22
C LEU A 449 -8.19 12.07 -6.84
N ILE A 450 -7.14 11.58 -6.18
CA ILE A 450 -5.81 11.45 -6.78
C ILE A 450 -5.77 10.16 -7.56
N VAL A 451 -5.49 10.27 -8.85
CA VAL A 451 -5.52 9.15 -9.78
C VAL A 451 -4.10 8.73 -10.12
N ALA A 452 -3.78 7.49 -9.83
CA ALA A 452 -2.50 6.86 -10.11
C ALA A 452 -2.63 5.62 -10.99
N GLY A 453 -1.48 5.08 -11.37
CA GLY A 453 -1.35 3.90 -12.20
C GLY A 453 -1.42 4.24 -13.69
N GLY A 454 -1.01 3.29 -14.52
CA GLY A 454 -1.04 3.45 -15.98
C GLY A 454 -2.46 3.42 -16.55
N ALA A 455 -3.38 2.70 -15.91
CA ALA A 455 -4.75 2.54 -16.39
C ALA A 455 -5.76 3.43 -15.65
N GLY A 456 -5.40 4.02 -14.50
CA GLY A 456 -6.31 4.80 -13.67
C GLY A 456 -6.95 5.98 -14.39
N PRO A 457 -6.15 6.85 -15.06
CA PRO A 457 -6.67 8.06 -15.70
C PRO A 457 -7.71 7.82 -16.79
N ILE A 458 -7.66 6.68 -17.48
CA ILE A 458 -8.69 6.29 -18.48
C ILE A 458 -10.06 6.07 -17.81
N HIS A 459 -10.09 5.46 -16.62
CA HIS A 459 -11.32 5.04 -15.95
C HIS A 459 -11.85 6.06 -14.94
N SER A 460 -10.97 6.96 -14.49
CA SER A 460 -11.21 7.89 -13.39
C SER A 460 -12.43 8.80 -13.58
N GLY A 461 -12.71 9.25 -14.81
CA GLY A 461 -13.91 10.03 -15.13
C GLY A 461 -15.22 9.32 -14.78
N LEU A 462 -15.39 8.07 -15.21
CA LEU A 462 -16.61 7.31 -14.92
C LEU A 462 -16.71 6.90 -13.44
N ILE A 463 -15.57 6.62 -12.80
CA ILE A 463 -15.51 6.39 -11.36
C ILE A 463 -15.99 7.63 -10.59
N CYS A 464 -15.51 8.82 -10.98
CA CYS A 464 -15.92 10.09 -10.37
C CYS A 464 -17.42 10.35 -10.59
N GLU A 465 -17.97 10.07 -11.77
CA GLU A 465 -19.40 10.19 -12.04
C GLU A 465 -20.24 9.27 -11.14
N GLU A 466 -19.86 7.99 -11.01
CA GLU A 466 -20.55 6.99 -10.17
C GLU A 466 -20.48 7.30 -8.65
N LEU A 467 -19.52 8.11 -8.24
CA LEU A 467 -19.32 8.54 -6.84
C LEU A 467 -19.65 10.02 -6.60
N GLU A 468 -20.10 10.73 -7.64
CA GLU A 468 -20.35 12.18 -7.62
C GLU A 468 -19.13 13.01 -7.16
N ILE A 469 -17.91 12.53 -7.40
CA ILE A 469 -16.68 13.24 -7.04
C ILE A 469 -16.46 14.38 -8.05
N PRO A 470 -16.48 15.65 -7.63
CA PRO A 470 -16.48 16.78 -8.56
C PRO A 470 -15.07 17.15 -9.05
N PHE A 471 -14.01 16.63 -8.42
CA PHE A 471 -12.65 17.05 -8.64
C PHE A 471 -11.65 15.91 -8.49
N GLN A 472 -10.80 15.76 -9.49
CA GLN A 472 -9.76 14.74 -9.52
C GLN A 472 -8.46 15.33 -10.06
N ILE A 473 -7.35 14.76 -9.63
CA ILE A 473 -6.01 15.19 -9.99
C ILE A 473 -5.28 13.96 -10.52
N VAL A 474 -4.78 14.05 -11.75
CA VAL A 474 -3.88 13.07 -12.34
C VAL A 474 -2.48 13.69 -12.32
N PRO A 475 -1.60 13.31 -11.37
CA PRO A 475 -0.21 13.76 -11.37
C PRO A 475 0.51 13.33 -12.64
N ARG A 476 1.52 14.08 -13.06
CA ARG A 476 2.39 13.67 -14.19
C ARG A 476 3.08 12.35 -13.93
N GLU A 477 3.37 12.11 -12.67
CA GLU A 477 3.97 10.89 -12.13
C GLU A 477 2.92 9.80 -11.86
N SER A 478 1.67 9.93 -12.33
CA SER A 478 0.56 8.99 -12.08
C SER A 478 0.98 7.53 -12.20
N SER A 479 1.67 7.17 -13.28
CA SER A 479 2.11 5.79 -13.55
C SER A 479 3.15 5.22 -12.58
N ILE A 480 3.76 6.07 -11.75
CA ILE A 480 4.80 5.70 -10.77
C ILE A 480 4.55 6.35 -9.39
N LEU A 481 3.30 6.70 -9.06
CA LEU A 481 2.98 7.49 -7.87
C LEU A 481 3.49 6.86 -6.57
N CYS A 482 3.53 5.52 -6.50
CA CYS A 482 4.10 4.82 -5.35
C CYS A 482 5.58 5.17 -5.12
N ALA A 483 6.39 5.28 -6.19
CA ALA A 483 7.79 5.71 -6.09
C ALA A 483 7.92 7.18 -5.64
N VAL A 484 6.98 8.06 -6.01
CA VAL A 484 6.88 9.42 -5.46
C VAL A 484 6.68 9.36 -3.95
N GLY A 485 5.73 8.54 -3.53
CA GLY A 485 5.33 8.40 -2.12
C GLY A 485 6.43 7.86 -1.23
N MET A 486 7.31 7.01 -1.76
CA MET A 486 8.49 6.52 -1.05
C MET A 486 9.39 7.67 -0.59
N LEU A 487 9.59 8.71 -1.40
CA LEU A 487 10.38 9.88 -1.00
C LEU A 487 9.65 10.80 0.00
N MET A 488 8.36 10.60 0.23
CA MET A 488 7.56 11.40 1.16
C MET A 488 7.49 10.83 2.57
N GLY A 489 7.92 9.58 2.74
CA GLY A 489 7.90 8.85 4.00
C GLY A 489 8.86 9.42 5.04
N ASP A 490 8.37 9.59 6.26
CA ASP A 490 9.20 9.80 7.45
C ASP A 490 9.62 8.43 8.03
N LEU A 491 10.66 8.37 8.86
CA LEU A 491 10.95 7.15 9.61
C LEU A 491 9.86 6.96 10.66
N VAL A 492 9.22 5.79 10.69
CA VAL A 492 8.11 5.52 11.61
C VAL A 492 8.32 4.17 12.29
N HIS A 493 8.37 4.19 13.63
CA HIS A 493 8.46 2.99 14.45
C HIS A 493 7.28 2.92 15.40
N ASP A 494 6.44 1.91 15.22
CA ASP A 494 5.28 1.67 16.07
C ASP A 494 5.63 0.67 17.18
N PHE A 495 5.34 1.08 18.42
CA PHE A 495 5.45 0.25 19.60
C PHE A 495 4.08 0.09 20.23
N VAL A 496 3.76 -1.12 20.67
CA VAL A 496 2.51 -1.44 21.39
C VAL A 496 2.84 -2.24 22.64
N ARG A 497 2.10 -2.01 23.72
CA ARG A 497 2.08 -2.87 24.90
C ARG A 497 0.65 -3.06 25.36
N THR A 498 0.31 -4.28 25.76
CA THR A 498 -0.97 -4.53 26.42
C THR A 498 -0.93 -3.90 27.81
N PHE A 499 -1.96 -3.12 28.13
CA PHE A 499 -2.19 -2.54 29.44
C PHE A 499 -3.70 -2.54 29.68
N VAL A 500 -4.19 -3.59 30.35
CA VAL A 500 -5.62 -3.75 30.62
C VAL A 500 -5.97 -3.00 31.89
N SER A 501 -6.71 -1.90 31.76
CA SER A 501 -7.18 -1.14 32.91
C SER A 501 -8.46 -0.36 32.59
N ARG A 502 -9.32 -0.18 33.60
CA ARG A 502 -10.43 0.79 33.50
C ARG A 502 -9.85 2.19 33.56
N LEU A 503 -10.31 3.08 32.68
CA LEU A 503 -9.79 4.43 32.57
C LEU A 503 -9.85 5.21 33.91
N ASN A 504 -10.93 5.06 34.66
CA ASN A 504 -11.10 5.72 35.97
C ASN A 504 -10.29 5.08 37.12
N GLY A 505 -9.64 3.94 36.88
CA GLY A 505 -8.83 3.21 37.86
C GLY A 505 -7.39 2.98 37.38
N VAL A 506 -6.90 3.82 36.46
CA VAL A 506 -5.56 3.69 35.88
C VAL A 506 -4.50 3.87 36.96
N ASP A 507 -3.57 2.92 37.01
CA ASP A 507 -2.29 3.07 37.71
C ASP A 507 -1.35 3.93 36.85
N TRP A 508 -1.36 5.24 37.11
CA TRP A 508 -0.57 6.21 36.37
C TRP A 508 0.94 5.95 36.41
N PRO A 509 1.57 5.69 37.58
CA PRO A 509 2.99 5.32 37.63
C PRO A 509 3.36 4.13 36.72
N VAL A 510 2.49 3.13 36.60
CA VAL A 510 2.72 1.99 35.71
C VAL A 510 2.56 2.41 34.24
N LEU A 511 1.49 3.13 33.92
CA LEU A 511 1.21 3.62 32.55
C LEU A 511 2.33 4.53 32.03
N GLU A 512 2.75 5.52 32.83
CA GLU A 512 3.85 6.44 32.52
C GLU A 512 5.15 5.68 32.28
N ARG A 513 5.45 4.65 33.07
CA ARG A 513 6.64 3.80 32.87
C ARG A 513 6.59 3.01 31.57
N ILE A 514 5.41 2.49 31.19
CA ILE A 514 5.23 1.77 29.92
C ILE A 514 5.43 2.72 28.73
N ILE A 515 4.82 3.90 28.77
CA ILE A 515 4.98 4.93 27.73
C ILE A 515 6.44 5.39 27.65
N GLY A 516 7.08 5.67 28.79
CA GLY A 516 8.47 6.08 28.87
C GLY A 516 9.43 5.06 28.24
N ARG A 517 9.29 3.77 28.58
CA ARG A 517 10.10 2.71 27.98
C ARG A 517 9.93 2.60 26.47
N MET A 518 8.70 2.68 25.96
CA MET A 518 8.49 2.64 24.51
C MET A 518 9.04 3.89 23.81
N THR A 519 8.99 5.05 24.47
CA THR A 519 9.57 6.30 23.98
C THR A 519 11.09 6.22 23.91
N GLU A 520 11.74 5.67 24.95
CA GLU A 520 13.18 5.40 24.96
C GLU A 520 13.58 4.41 23.86
N GLN A 521 12.84 3.32 23.69
CA GLN A 521 13.05 2.37 22.59
C GLN A 521 12.97 3.05 21.22
N GLY A 522 11.96 3.88 21.00
CA GLY A 522 11.83 4.65 19.76
C GLY A 522 12.99 5.62 19.54
N ARG A 523 13.44 6.29 20.60
CA ARG A 523 14.60 7.20 20.55
C ARG A 523 15.88 6.46 20.17
N ASP A 524 16.14 5.30 20.78
CA ASP A 524 17.32 4.48 20.48
C ASP A 524 17.35 4.04 19.01
N VAL A 525 16.20 3.62 18.47
CA VAL A 525 16.10 3.23 17.05
C VAL A 525 16.35 4.43 16.13
N LEU A 526 15.67 5.56 16.36
CA LEU A 526 15.84 6.77 15.55
C LEU A 526 17.27 7.34 15.63
N GLN A 527 17.95 7.17 16.76
CA GLN A 527 19.36 7.57 16.90
C GLN A 527 20.30 6.67 16.08
N ARG A 528 20.04 5.35 16.04
CA ARG A 528 20.81 4.43 15.17
C ARG A 528 20.58 4.72 13.69
N GLU A 529 19.41 5.25 13.35
CA GLU A 529 19.07 5.74 12.01
C GLU A 529 19.53 7.18 11.75
N LEU A 530 20.38 7.73 12.64
CA LEU A 530 21.03 9.04 12.50
C LEU A 530 20.07 10.25 12.46
N ILE A 531 18.88 10.13 13.05
CA ILE A 531 17.92 11.25 13.12
C ILE A 531 18.22 12.15 14.34
N PRO A 532 18.48 13.46 14.13
CA PRO A 532 18.70 14.40 15.22
C PRO A 532 17.48 14.54 16.14
N ALA A 533 17.72 14.74 17.45
CA ALA A 533 16.65 14.81 18.46
C ALA A 533 15.56 15.86 18.15
N GLN A 534 15.91 16.97 17.51
CA GLN A 534 14.98 18.04 17.13
C GLN A 534 14.01 17.63 16.01
N ARG A 535 14.34 16.55 15.28
CA ARG A 535 13.52 15.98 14.21
C ARG A 535 12.77 14.71 14.65
N GLN A 536 12.83 14.37 15.94
CA GLN A 536 12.12 13.24 16.51
C GLN A 536 10.81 13.71 17.14
N THR A 537 9.70 13.03 16.82
CA THR A 537 8.38 13.26 17.41
C THR A 537 7.85 11.94 17.97
N PHE A 538 7.17 11.99 19.11
CA PHE A 538 6.56 10.81 19.72
C PHE A 538 5.07 11.06 19.93
N GLN A 539 4.23 10.15 19.45
CA GLN A 539 2.78 10.24 19.60
C GLN A 539 2.27 9.05 20.41
N VAL A 540 1.44 9.33 21.41
CA VAL A 540 0.81 8.29 22.24
C VAL A 540 -0.61 8.03 21.74
N LYS A 541 -0.95 6.76 21.53
CA LYS A 541 -2.31 6.32 21.19
C LYS A 541 -2.78 5.26 22.16
N PHE A 542 -4.06 5.26 22.50
CA PHE A 542 -4.68 4.19 23.29
C PHE A 542 -5.66 3.40 22.42
N ASP A 543 -5.64 2.08 22.60
CA ASP A 543 -6.72 1.21 22.12
C ASP A 543 -7.68 1.01 23.28
N CYS A 544 -8.85 1.65 23.21
CA CYS A 544 -9.88 1.55 24.24
C CYS A 544 -11.15 0.92 23.70
N ARG A 545 -12.00 0.46 24.61
CA ARG A 545 -13.34 -0.04 24.30
C ARG A 545 -14.30 0.29 25.43
N TYR A 546 -15.59 0.31 25.16
CA TYR A 546 -16.57 0.26 26.24
C TYR A 546 -16.52 -1.11 26.91
N LEU A 547 -16.72 -1.14 28.23
CA LEU A 547 -16.76 -2.37 29.01
C LEU A 547 -17.72 -3.39 28.37
N LYS A 548 -17.28 -4.64 28.23
CA LYS A 548 -17.96 -5.76 27.54
C LYS A 548 -17.95 -5.73 26.00
N GLN A 549 -17.49 -4.66 25.35
CA GLN A 549 -17.26 -4.73 23.91
C GLN A 549 -16.10 -5.69 23.59
N TYR A 550 -16.16 -6.28 22.39
CA TYR A 550 -15.10 -7.15 21.91
C TYR A 550 -13.98 -6.39 21.20
N HIS A 551 -14.30 -5.35 20.43
CA HIS A 551 -13.35 -4.61 19.59
C HIS A 551 -12.89 -3.31 20.26
N GLU A 552 -11.64 -2.95 20.00
CA GLU A 552 -11.02 -1.71 20.44
C GLU A 552 -11.09 -0.63 19.35
N VAL A 553 -11.20 0.63 19.77
CA VAL A 553 -11.02 1.83 18.97
C VAL A 553 -9.68 2.44 19.35
N SER A 554 -8.84 2.69 18.35
CA SER A 554 -7.54 3.34 18.52
C SER A 554 -7.67 4.84 18.28
N PHE A 555 -7.17 5.66 19.21
CA PHE A 555 -7.20 7.12 19.07
C PHE A 555 -5.95 7.77 19.67
N THR A 556 -5.56 8.91 19.11
CA THR A 556 -4.46 9.72 19.63
C THR A 556 -4.86 10.37 20.94
N VAL A 557 -4.02 10.21 21.96
CA VAL A 557 -4.23 10.82 23.27
C VAL A 557 -3.56 12.20 23.28
N PRO A 558 -4.27 13.28 23.64
CA PRO A 558 -3.66 14.59 23.79
C PRO A 558 -2.51 14.54 24.83
N PRO A 559 -1.31 15.02 24.52
CA PRO A 559 -0.17 14.98 25.46
C PRO A 559 -0.51 15.60 26.83
N ALA A 560 -1.18 16.76 26.81
CA ALA A 560 -1.61 17.45 28.02
C ALA A 560 -2.55 16.61 28.90
N ALA A 561 -3.33 15.68 28.33
CA ALA A 561 -4.20 14.80 29.09
C ALA A 561 -3.42 13.71 29.83
N ILE A 562 -2.27 13.26 29.29
CA ILE A 562 -1.36 12.34 29.96
C ILE A 562 -0.62 13.08 31.08
N ASP A 563 -0.06 14.26 30.78
CA ASP A 563 0.74 15.04 31.72
C ASP A 563 -0.07 15.47 32.95
N SER A 564 -1.34 15.85 32.74
CA SER A 564 -2.26 16.24 33.82
C SER A 564 -3.04 15.07 34.43
N ARG A 565 -2.82 13.84 33.95
CA ARG A 565 -3.56 12.63 34.37
C ARG A 565 -5.09 12.78 34.23
N ASN A 566 -5.52 13.49 33.21
CA ASN A 566 -6.93 13.84 33.00
C ASN A 566 -7.67 12.72 32.25
N THR A 567 -8.25 11.80 33.00
CA THR A 567 -9.06 10.69 32.46
C THR A 567 -10.28 11.17 31.68
N GLY A 568 -10.87 12.31 32.06
CA GLY A 568 -12.03 12.89 31.37
C GLY A 568 -11.71 13.31 29.94
N ALA A 569 -10.58 14.00 29.74
CA ALA A 569 -10.12 14.39 28.41
C ALA A 569 -9.79 13.17 27.52
N ILE A 570 -9.24 12.11 28.11
CA ILE A 570 -8.97 10.84 27.41
C ILE A 570 -10.29 10.15 27.01
N ALA A 571 -11.27 10.12 27.92
CA ALA A 571 -12.59 9.55 27.65
C ALA A 571 -13.31 10.32 26.53
N GLN A 572 -13.24 11.66 26.55
CA GLN A 572 -13.85 12.51 25.52
C GLN A 572 -13.23 12.26 24.14
N ALA A 573 -11.91 12.12 24.06
CA ALA A 573 -11.24 11.76 22.80
C ALA A 573 -11.69 10.38 22.28
N PHE A 574 -11.87 9.40 23.17
CA PHE A 574 -12.43 8.10 22.82
C PHE A 574 -13.88 8.18 22.34
N HIS A 575 -14.74 8.93 23.04
CA HIS A 575 -16.15 9.08 22.68
C HIS A 575 -16.33 9.75 21.32
N ALA A 576 -15.54 10.79 21.03
CA ALA A 576 -15.53 11.46 19.75
C ALA A 576 -15.15 10.49 18.62
N GLU A 577 -14.07 9.72 18.79
CA GLU A 577 -13.63 8.77 17.76
C GLU A 577 -14.60 7.60 17.58
N HIS A 578 -15.18 7.09 18.66
CA HIS A 578 -16.22 6.04 18.59
C HIS A 578 -17.46 6.55 17.84
N ASN A 579 -17.91 7.77 18.12
CA ASN A 579 -19.04 8.39 17.42
C ASN A 579 -18.74 8.63 15.95
N ARG A 580 -17.51 9.06 15.61
CA ARG A 580 -17.08 9.23 14.23
C ARG A 580 -17.11 7.93 13.43
N LEU A 581 -16.65 6.83 14.03
CA LEU A 581 -16.57 5.52 13.37
C LEU A 581 -17.93 4.81 13.24
N TYR A 582 -18.79 4.92 14.27
CA TYR A 582 -20.00 4.10 14.37
C TYR A 582 -21.31 4.90 14.38
N GLY A 583 -21.25 6.22 14.41
CA GLY A 583 -22.42 7.10 14.48
C GLY A 583 -23.10 7.17 15.86
N TYR A 584 -22.46 6.63 16.90
CA TYR A 584 -22.93 6.74 18.29
C TYR A 584 -21.78 6.68 19.29
N SER A 585 -22.01 7.17 20.51
CA SER A 585 -21.19 6.89 21.69
C SER A 585 -22.10 6.35 22.82
N LEU A 586 -21.50 5.73 23.85
CA LEU A 586 -22.20 5.29 25.06
C LEU A 586 -21.86 6.18 26.27
N GLU A 587 -21.46 7.43 26.01
CA GLU A 587 -21.14 8.43 27.03
C GLU A 587 -22.35 8.74 27.91
N GLU A 588 -23.52 8.98 27.32
CA GLU A 588 -24.76 9.27 28.05
C GLU A 588 -25.18 8.12 28.98
N LEU A 589 -24.89 6.88 28.58
CA LEU A 589 -25.14 5.68 29.38
C LEU A 589 -24.07 5.44 30.45
N GLN A 590 -23.03 6.28 30.51
CA GLN A 590 -21.93 6.22 31.47
C GLN A 590 -21.25 4.84 31.47
N VAL A 591 -21.16 4.20 30.31
CA VAL A 591 -20.51 2.89 30.18
C VAL A 591 -19.01 3.06 30.39
N PRO A 592 -18.37 2.32 31.33
CA PRO A 592 -16.95 2.49 31.61
C PRO A 592 -16.08 2.22 30.38
N VAL A 593 -15.02 3.02 30.21
CA VAL A 593 -13.99 2.84 29.20
C VAL A 593 -12.88 1.94 29.76
N GLU A 594 -12.48 0.92 29.01
CA GLU A 594 -11.31 0.07 29.28
C GLU A 594 -10.21 0.37 28.27
N ILE A 595 -9.00 0.65 28.76
CA ILE A 595 -7.76 0.63 27.98
C ILE A 595 -7.36 -0.84 27.83
N ILE A 596 -6.99 -1.25 26.62
CA ILE A 596 -6.49 -2.59 26.32
C ILE A 596 -5.03 -2.55 25.89
N ASN A 597 -4.66 -1.60 25.03
CA ASN A 597 -3.28 -1.39 24.62
C ASN A 597 -2.90 0.08 24.70
N VAL A 598 -1.61 0.30 24.92
CA VAL A 598 -0.95 1.60 24.83
C VAL A 598 0.06 1.51 23.70
N ARG A 599 0.08 2.53 22.85
CA ARG A 599 0.95 2.62 21.68
C ARG A 599 1.78 3.89 21.75
N VAL A 600 3.03 3.78 21.29
CA VAL A 600 3.89 4.93 21.02
C VAL A 600 4.36 4.81 19.58
N GLN A 601 4.11 5.85 18.80
CA GLN A 601 4.66 6.00 17.46
C GLN A 601 5.83 6.97 17.53
N ALA A 602 7.04 6.49 17.23
CA ALA A 602 8.24 7.30 17.12
C ALA A 602 8.46 7.68 15.67
N ILE A 603 8.52 8.99 15.38
CA ILE A 603 8.60 9.54 14.04
C ILE A 603 9.91 10.32 13.90
N GLY A 604 10.76 9.92 12.95
CA GLY A 604 11.94 10.67 12.55
C GLY A 604 11.68 11.42 11.25
N ARG A 605 11.64 12.75 11.30
CA ARG A 605 11.33 13.58 10.12
C ARG A 605 12.47 13.55 9.11
N THR A 606 12.20 13.11 7.90
CA THR A 606 13.15 13.10 6.78
C THR A 606 13.12 14.41 6.01
N GLU A 607 14.14 14.67 5.20
CA GLU A 607 14.12 15.78 4.25
C GLU A 607 13.41 15.32 2.98
N LYS A 608 12.28 15.93 2.69
CA LYS A 608 11.47 15.61 1.51
C LYS A 608 11.98 16.42 0.32
N PRO A 609 11.97 15.88 -0.90
CA PRO A 609 12.26 16.69 -2.08
C PRO A 609 11.16 17.75 -2.24
N VAL A 610 11.57 18.92 -2.74
CA VAL A 610 10.65 20.01 -3.05
C VAL A 610 10.32 19.92 -4.53
N PHE A 611 9.04 19.73 -4.86
CA PHE A 611 8.58 19.80 -6.25
C PHE A 611 8.47 21.26 -6.65
N SER A 612 9.25 21.67 -7.65
CA SER A 612 9.26 23.04 -8.14
C SER A 612 8.00 23.33 -8.95
N GLU A 613 7.38 24.48 -8.69
CA GLU A 613 6.28 24.98 -9.52
C GLU A 613 6.78 25.38 -10.91
N GLN A 614 6.01 25.03 -11.94
CA GLN A 614 6.28 25.37 -13.32
C GLN A 614 5.80 26.81 -13.62
N PRO A 615 6.57 27.57 -14.41
CA PRO A 615 6.11 28.87 -14.88
C PRO A 615 4.85 28.71 -15.72
N ARG A 616 3.91 29.67 -15.59
CA ARG A 616 2.66 29.63 -16.35
C ARG A 616 2.94 29.71 -17.86
N ALA A 617 2.42 28.75 -18.60
CA ALA A 617 2.56 28.63 -20.06
C ALA A 617 1.40 29.25 -20.86
N GLY A 618 0.39 29.81 -20.17
CA GLY A 618 -0.82 30.37 -20.77
C GLY A 618 -1.99 29.37 -20.78
N THR A 619 -3.15 29.77 -21.31
CA THR A 619 -4.37 28.94 -21.29
C THR A 619 -4.56 28.08 -22.53
N ASP A 620 -3.87 28.38 -23.62
CA ASP A 620 -4.08 27.75 -24.92
C ASP A 620 -3.42 26.36 -25.00
N PRO A 621 -4.19 25.28 -25.19
CA PRO A 621 -3.65 23.93 -25.38
C PRO A 621 -3.28 23.63 -26.84
N ALA A 622 -3.54 24.53 -27.80
CA ALA A 622 -3.36 24.26 -29.22
C ALA A 622 -1.94 23.79 -29.60
N PRO A 623 -0.85 24.26 -28.98
CA PRO A 623 0.48 23.70 -29.24
C PRO A 623 0.56 22.20 -28.97
N ALA A 624 -0.19 21.67 -28.00
CA ALA A 624 -0.19 20.25 -27.66
C ALA A 624 -1.14 19.41 -28.54
N PHE A 625 -1.94 19.99 -29.42
CA PHE A 625 -2.87 19.24 -30.27
C PHE A 625 -2.14 18.29 -31.22
N LYS A 626 -2.49 16.99 -31.19
CA LYS A 626 -1.91 15.93 -32.02
C LYS A 626 -2.83 15.45 -33.15
N GLY A 627 -4.14 15.68 -33.04
CA GLY A 627 -5.12 15.21 -34.01
C GLY A 627 -6.46 14.88 -33.38
N GLU A 628 -7.27 14.09 -34.08
CA GLU A 628 -8.58 13.62 -33.60
C GLU A 628 -8.72 12.12 -33.80
N ARG A 629 -9.40 11.43 -32.89
CA ARG A 629 -9.72 10.00 -32.98
C ARG A 629 -11.20 9.77 -32.73
N GLN A 630 -11.76 8.69 -33.30
CA GLN A 630 -13.08 8.22 -32.92
C GLN A 630 -13.02 7.63 -31.52
N VAL A 631 -13.75 8.23 -30.59
CA VAL A 631 -13.81 7.80 -29.18
C VAL A 631 -15.27 7.60 -28.80
N TYR A 632 -15.57 6.48 -28.14
CA TYR A 632 -16.89 6.22 -27.59
C TYR A 632 -17.13 7.11 -26.38
N LEU A 633 -18.22 7.86 -26.38
CA LEU A 633 -18.62 8.71 -25.26
C LEU A 633 -19.69 8.01 -24.42
N PRO A 634 -19.42 7.65 -23.15
CA PRO A 634 -20.36 6.91 -22.32
C PRO A 634 -21.71 7.60 -22.08
N GLY A 635 -21.75 8.93 -21.97
CA GLY A 635 -22.96 9.70 -21.65
C GLY A 635 -23.95 9.77 -22.81
N VAL A 636 -23.45 9.90 -24.04
CA VAL A 636 -24.28 9.88 -25.27
C VAL A 636 -24.35 8.53 -25.97
N ARG A 637 -23.55 7.55 -25.52
CA ARG A 637 -23.52 6.15 -25.99
C ARG A 637 -23.19 5.99 -27.48
N GLU A 638 -22.31 6.82 -28.02
CA GLU A 638 -21.95 6.87 -29.43
C GLU A 638 -20.48 7.24 -29.63
N PHE A 639 -19.93 6.97 -30.82
CA PHE A 639 -18.60 7.45 -31.21
C PHE A 639 -18.66 8.89 -31.71
N ARG A 640 -17.73 9.71 -31.25
CA ARG A 640 -17.49 11.07 -31.74
C ARG A 640 -16.02 11.25 -32.08
N ARG A 641 -15.74 12.17 -33.01
CA ARG A 641 -14.36 12.67 -33.23
C ARG A 641 -14.00 13.54 -32.04
N VAL A 642 -12.98 13.13 -31.31
CA VAL A 642 -12.51 13.76 -30.06
C VAL A 642 -11.07 14.23 -30.26
N PRO A 643 -10.72 15.46 -29.83
CA PRO A 643 -9.36 15.98 -29.91
C PRO A 643 -8.40 15.21 -29.00
N ILE A 644 -7.19 14.99 -29.51
CA ILE A 644 -6.10 14.30 -28.83
C ILE A 644 -4.97 15.30 -28.58
N TYR A 645 -4.47 15.35 -27.35
CA TYR A 645 -3.39 16.24 -26.92
C TYR A 645 -2.17 15.45 -26.45
N ASP A 646 -0.98 15.99 -26.72
CA ASP A 646 0.29 15.53 -26.17
C ASP A 646 0.42 16.03 -24.72
N GLY A 647 0.31 15.12 -23.76
CA GLY A 647 0.47 15.44 -22.35
C GLY A 647 1.82 16.07 -22.03
N HIS A 648 2.90 15.72 -22.75
CA HIS A 648 4.24 16.29 -22.54
C HIS A 648 4.38 17.74 -22.99
N ARG A 649 3.47 18.22 -23.85
CA ARG A 649 3.50 19.59 -24.37
C ARG A 649 2.50 20.51 -23.67
N LEU A 650 1.63 19.96 -22.83
CA LEU A 650 0.74 20.73 -21.97
C LEU A 650 1.53 21.29 -20.77
N GLY A 651 1.44 22.60 -20.57
CA GLY A 651 2.11 23.32 -19.50
C GLY A 651 1.13 24.01 -18.54
N HIS A 652 1.63 24.47 -17.39
CA HIS A 652 0.84 25.12 -16.35
C HIS A 652 -0.11 26.21 -16.90
N GLY A 653 -1.40 26.04 -16.62
CA GLY A 653 -2.48 26.94 -17.00
C GLY A 653 -3.24 26.53 -18.26
N ASN A 654 -2.72 25.61 -19.08
CA ASN A 654 -3.40 25.14 -20.28
C ASN A 654 -4.74 24.49 -19.91
N GLN A 655 -5.79 24.81 -20.67
CA GLN A 655 -7.15 24.33 -20.44
C GLN A 655 -7.58 23.42 -21.58
N VAL A 656 -7.99 22.20 -21.24
CA VAL A 656 -8.45 21.19 -22.20
C VAL A 656 -9.93 20.92 -21.93
N PRO A 657 -10.85 21.45 -22.76
CA PRO A 657 -12.28 21.20 -22.59
C PRO A 657 -12.62 19.76 -22.99
N GLY A 658 -13.48 19.11 -22.20
CA GLY A 658 -13.99 17.77 -22.52
C GLY A 658 -15.11 17.80 -23.56
N PRO A 659 -15.30 16.75 -24.38
CA PRO A 659 -14.55 15.50 -24.38
C PRO A 659 -13.18 15.65 -25.07
N ALA A 660 -12.13 15.06 -24.48
CA ALA A 660 -10.76 15.03 -25.01
C ALA A 660 -9.99 13.81 -24.50
N VAL A 661 -8.89 13.45 -25.19
CA VAL A 661 -7.91 12.50 -24.66
C VAL A 661 -6.54 13.18 -24.57
N ILE A 662 -5.87 13.05 -23.43
CA ILE A 662 -4.49 13.51 -23.25
C ILE A 662 -3.61 12.27 -23.18
N GLU A 663 -2.62 12.18 -24.07
CA GLU A 663 -1.72 11.02 -24.15
C GLU A 663 -0.37 11.34 -23.55
N GLU A 664 0.06 10.50 -22.61
CA GLU A 664 1.42 10.46 -22.11
C GLU A 664 2.09 9.14 -22.52
N ALA A 665 3.40 9.05 -22.33
CA ALA A 665 4.14 7.83 -22.70
C ALA A 665 3.72 6.62 -21.82
N THR A 666 3.26 6.87 -20.60
CA THR A 666 3.00 5.85 -19.59
C THR A 666 1.51 5.73 -19.20
N THR A 667 0.64 6.62 -19.67
CA THR A 667 -0.80 6.60 -19.41
C THR A 667 -1.56 7.41 -20.47
N ALA A 668 -2.90 7.30 -20.48
CA ALA A 668 -3.79 8.16 -21.25
C ALA A 668 -4.91 8.65 -20.33
N ILE A 669 -5.27 9.92 -20.44
CA ILE A 669 -6.30 10.56 -19.63
C ILE A 669 -7.51 10.80 -20.50
N PHE A 670 -8.64 10.20 -20.12
CA PHE A 670 -9.91 10.47 -20.79
C PHE A 670 -10.65 11.59 -20.06
N VAL A 671 -10.66 12.79 -20.64
CA VAL A 671 -11.46 13.92 -20.17
C VAL A 671 -12.87 13.72 -20.72
N SER A 672 -13.78 13.21 -19.89
CA SER A 672 -15.15 12.88 -20.34
C SER A 672 -15.96 14.12 -20.70
N GLU A 673 -17.15 13.93 -21.25
CA GLU A 673 -18.09 15.01 -21.54
C GLU A 673 -18.54 15.80 -20.29
N SER A 674 -18.39 15.21 -19.10
CA SER A 674 -18.77 15.80 -17.81
C SER A 674 -17.66 16.64 -17.17
N PHE A 675 -16.42 16.54 -17.66
CA PHE A 675 -15.26 17.20 -17.06
C PHE A 675 -14.56 18.14 -18.04
N ASP A 676 -13.89 19.15 -17.48
CA ASP A 676 -12.85 19.91 -18.16
C ASP A 676 -11.53 19.73 -17.38
N CYS A 677 -10.40 20.01 -18.03
CA CYS A 677 -9.07 19.84 -17.45
C CYS A 677 -8.30 21.16 -17.46
N VAL A 678 -7.53 21.42 -16.40
CA VAL A 678 -6.51 22.47 -16.36
C VAL A 678 -5.20 21.89 -15.81
N VAL A 679 -4.06 22.28 -16.39
CA VAL A 679 -2.76 21.90 -15.85
C VAL A 679 -2.39 22.82 -14.69
N ASP A 680 -2.10 22.25 -13.53
CA ASP A 680 -1.74 23.01 -12.33
C ASP A 680 -0.25 23.43 -12.29
N ALA A 681 0.16 24.11 -11.23
CA ALA A 681 1.53 24.60 -11.07
C ALA A 681 2.56 23.49 -10.89
N LEU A 682 2.17 22.28 -10.46
CA LEU A 682 3.06 21.13 -10.39
C LEU A 682 3.11 20.37 -11.73
N GLY A 683 2.31 20.77 -12.73
CA GLY A 683 2.17 20.08 -13.99
C GLY A 683 1.18 18.91 -13.96
N SER A 684 0.38 18.78 -12.88
CA SER A 684 -0.67 17.77 -12.79
C SER A 684 -1.89 18.19 -13.61
N PHE A 685 -2.63 17.22 -14.11
CA PHE A 685 -3.89 17.43 -14.80
C PHE A 685 -5.03 17.46 -13.78
N ALA A 686 -5.54 18.64 -13.47
CA ALA A 686 -6.64 18.86 -12.55
C ALA A 686 -7.96 18.86 -13.34
N LEU A 687 -8.72 17.76 -13.23
CA LEU A 687 -10.01 17.62 -13.90
C LEU A 687 -11.14 17.97 -12.94
N TYR A 688 -12.07 18.79 -13.39
CA TYR A 688 -13.20 19.28 -12.61
C TYR A 688 -14.51 19.13 -13.38
N HIS A 689 -15.58 18.80 -12.65
CA HIS A 689 -16.90 18.64 -13.25
C HIS A 689 -17.38 19.97 -13.87
N LYS A 690 -18.02 19.91 -15.04
CA LYS A 690 -18.62 21.09 -15.69
C LYS A 690 -19.68 21.69 -14.77
N GLY A 691 -19.51 22.94 -14.38
CA GLY A 691 -20.33 23.59 -13.34
C GLY A 691 -19.67 23.64 -11.95
N ARG A 692 -18.48 23.05 -11.78
CA ARG A 692 -17.64 23.15 -10.58
C ARG A 692 -16.31 23.87 -10.83
N ALA A 693 -16.31 24.85 -11.73
CA ALA A 693 -15.13 25.67 -12.02
C ALA A 693 -14.63 26.46 -10.80
N ASP A 694 -15.47 26.63 -9.76
CA ASP A 694 -15.09 27.17 -8.45
C ASP A 694 -13.91 26.42 -7.82
N LEU A 695 -13.80 25.11 -8.06
CA LEU A 695 -12.74 24.26 -7.51
C LEU A 695 -11.35 24.55 -8.13
N VAL A 696 -11.31 25.17 -9.30
CA VAL A 696 -10.08 25.46 -10.06
C VAL A 696 -9.90 26.94 -10.38
N ALA A 697 -10.74 27.82 -9.84
CA ALA A 697 -10.73 29.26 -10.15
C ALA A 697 -9.33 29.88 -9.99
N GLY A 698 -8.59 29.51 -8.93
CA GLY A 698 -7.23 29.97 -8.68
C GLY A 698 -6.19 29.53 -9.73
N LEU A 699 -6.44 28.44 -10.45
CA LEU A 699 -5.58 27.93 -11.53
C LEU A 699 -5.90 28.62 -12.87
N VAL A 700 -7.18 28.92 -13.08
CA VAL A 700 -7.71 29.50 -14.33
C VAL A 700 -7.44 31.00 -14.40
N GLU A 701 -7.71 31.75 -13.33
CA GLU A 701 -7.72 33.21 -13.37
C GLU A 701 -6.32 33.84 -13.31
N GLY A 702 -5.31 33.08 -12.87
CA GLY A 702 -4.01 33.64 -12.52
C GLY A 702 -4.13 34.54 -11.30
N GLN A 703 -3.27 34.34 -10.32
CA GLN A 703 -3.16 35.31 -9.24
C GLN A 703 -2.82 36.68 -9.82
N ARG A 704 -3.83 37.54 -9.94
CA ARG A 704 -3.68 38.99 -9.85
C ARG A 704 -3.33 39.28 -8.39
N SER A 705 -2.06 39.19 -8.08
CA SER A 705 -1.43 39.90 -6.97
C SER A 705 -0.30 40.74 -7.55
#